data_AF-A0A7C0WDG3-F1
#
_entry.id   AF-A0A7C0WDG3-F1
#
_cell.length_a   1.000
_cell.length_b   1.000
_cell.length_c   1.000
_cell.angle_alpha   90.00
_cell.angle_beta   90.00
_cell.angle_gamma   90.00
#
_symmetry.space_group_name_H-M   'P 1'
#
loop_
_entity.id
_entity.type
_entity.pdbx_description
1 polymer ?
#
loop_
_entity_poly.entity_id
_entity_poly.type
_entity_poly.pdbx_seq_one_letter_code
_entity_poly.pdbx_strand_id
1 'polypeptide(L)'
;MANIITKIFGTKHDRDIKKIRPIVETINEFYESYRSLSDEQLIAKTEEFKKRLADGETLDDILPEAFAVVKDACRRLCGTSWKVVGIETEWNMIPYDVQLIGGIVLHQGKIAEMATGEGKTLVATLPVYLNALTGKGVHLVTVNDYLAKRDSEWMGKIYEFLGLTVGCIQNEMTSAERMVEYAKDVTFGTNNEFGFDYLRDNMAQTVEERVQRGYNYAIIDEVDSVLIDEARTPLIISGPVESLIHKRYAEMKPTVNALVRKQTNLINENISKAEKLLDSDSDEARYEAGRLLLAARKGAPKNKKFMKLSQEPGIINLINRVESDYMRDKKLYEVDEMLYYVIDEKENSINLTDNGRGQFSPAEQELFVIPDISEGLSQIEGDESLTPEEKTAKIDELYRLHSERSEKVHTISQLLKAYSLFEKDVEYVVQDEKVMIVDEFTGRILAGRRYSDGLHQAIEAKEGVRIEGESQTLATITLQNYFRMYDKLAGMTGTAETEAQELWDIYKLDVVCIPTNESVRRLDYNDVIYRTRREKYNAIINDIIDSYNSGRPVLVGTVSVEVSETLSRMLKRKKIPHNVLNAKFHQMEAEIVANAGRKGAVTIATNMAGRGTDIKIDPQMIRHENCALKDPDPNREVCPYFNELQCRENVPCGLHIIGTERHESRRIDRQLRGRSGRQGDPGSSRFYLSLEDDLMRLFGSDRLGRIMDRLGVEEGEVIAHPMVTKAIERAQKRVEMQNFSIRKHTLEYDDVMNSQREVVYDRRLAALERESIKEEILELIESVLQTLIDAFCPPKEYPENWNLAEFTAEVRRIFLLNLEFRKDDIPSLTREKLFEQVHKAVMTFYNQKERLYGEEIMRKLERYAVLTTIDRHWRDHMYEMDQLKTGIGLRAYGQRDPLIEYKREAYRIFADMIETVDKDIVGMVYKLQVRMPEKSREERRREEREKQMKAIHQDAVGMGFGSATQTEEANPMAEASKRGKAKPIKRETKKIKPNDPCPCGSGKKYKKCCGRVV
;
A
#
# COMPACT_ATOMS: atom_id res chain seq x y z
N MET A 1 7.56 -10.43 -43.97
CA MET A 1 6.71 -11.64 -43.85
C MET A 1 5.43 -11.41 -43.04
N ALA A 2 5.47 -10.77 -41.85
CA ALA A 2 4.29 -10.58 -40.98
C ALA A 2 3.01 -10.11 -41.71
N ASN A 3 3.08 -9.06 -42.55
CA ASN A 3 1.93 -8.45 -43.25
C ASN A 3 1.17 -9.36 -44.24
N ILE A 4 1.68 -10.53 -44.60
CA ILE A 4 0.96 -11.49 -45.47
C ILE A 4 0.15 -12.47 -44.60
N ILE A 5 0.74 -12.96 -43.51
CA ILE A 5 0.07 -13.89 -42.59
C ILE A 5 -1.10 -13.20 -41.88
N THR A 6 -0.91 -11.96 -41.40
CA THR A 6 -1.99 -11.18 -40.77
C THR A 6 -3.11 -10.81 -41.73
N LYS A 7 -2.83 -10.59 -43.02
CA LYS A 7 -3.86 -10.36 -44.05
C LYS A 7 -4.69 -11.60 -44.41
N ILE A 8 -4.17 -12.80 -44.19
CA ILE A 8 -4.85 -14.06 -44.53
C ILE A 8 -5.60 -14.64 -43.34
N PHE A 9 -5.04 -14.57 -42.13
CA PHE A 9 -5.60 -15.19 -40.92
C PHE A 9 -6.23 -14.19 -39.92
N GLY A 10 -6.11 -12.89 -40.18
CA GLY A 10 -6.43 -11.84 -39.22
C GLY A 10 -5.40 -11.74 -38.08
N THR A 11 -5.62 -10.80 -37.17
CA THR A 11 -4.90 -10.73 -35.89
C THR A 11 -5.45 -11.74 -34.87
N LYS A 12 -4.89 -11.77 -33.66
CA LYS A 12 -5.52 -12.47 -32.53
C LYS A 12 -6.87 -11.82 -32.19
N HIS A 13 -6.88 -10.50 -32.01
CA HIS A 13 -8.06 -9.72 -31.63
C HIS A 13 -9.22 -9.86 -32.62
N ASP A 14 -8.96 -9.85 -33.94
CA ASP A 14 -10.01 -10.07 -34.96
C ASP A 14 -10.72 -11.42 -34.79
N ARG A 15 -9.98 -12.47 -34.40
CA ARG A 15 -10.54 -13.81 -34.19
C ARG A 15 -11.32 -13.91 -32.88
N ASP A 16 -10.91 -13.19 -31.84
CA ASP A 16 -11.64 -13.15 -30.57
C ASP A 16 -12.93 -12.32 -30.70
N ILE A 17 -12.89 -11.16 -31.38
CA ILE A 17 -14.08 -10.36 -31.72
C ILE A 17 -15.06 -11.20 -32.57
N LYS A 18 -14.56 -11.95 -33.56
CA LYS A 18 -15.40 -12.80 -34.42
C LYS A 18 -16.14 -13.91 -33.67
N LYS A 19 -15.60 -14.39 -32.53
CA LYS A 19 -16.30 -15.36 -31.65
C LYS A 19 -17.37 -14.69 -30.80
N ILE A 20 -17.17 -13.43 -30.39
CA ILE A 20 -18.09 -12.70 -29.52
C ILE A 20 -19.28 -12.13 -30.30
N ARG A 21 -19.09 -11.78 -31.58
CA ARG A 21 -20.11 -11.11 -32.41
C ARG A 21 -21.49 -11.80 -32.46
N PRO A 22 -21.62 -13.14 -32.58
CA PRO A 22 -22.92 -13.80 -32.52
C PRO A 22 -23.65 -13.62 -31.18
N ILE A 23 -22.92 -13.52 -30.07
CA ILE A 23 -23.50 -13.27 -28.74
C ILE A 23 -24.10 -11.85 -28.69
N VAL A 24 -23.45 -10.88 -29.32
CA VAL A 24 -23.95 -9.50 -29.43
C VAL A 24 -25.21 -9.42 -30.29
N GLU A 25 -25.27 -10.21 -31.38
CA GLU A 25 -26.48 -10.37 -32.19
C GLU A 25 -27.63 -10.93 -31.34
N THR A 26 -27.39 -11.99 -30.55
CA THR A 26 -28.39 -12.55 -29.61
C THR A 26 -28.82 -11.57 -28.51
N ILE A 27 -27.89 -10.77 -27.94
CA ILE A 27 -28.24 -9.70 -26.98
C ILE A 27 -29.19 -8.68 -27.63
N ASN A 28 -28.93 -8.31 -28.89
CA ASN A 28 -29.76 -7.35 -29.61
C ASN A 28 -31.16 -7.92 -29.94
N GLU A 29 -31.27 -9.22 -30.25
CA GLU A 29 -32.55 -9.91 -30.41
C GLU A 29 -33.39 -9.89 -29.12
N PHE A 30 -32.79 -10.25 -27.97
CA PHE A 30 -33.46 -10.16 -26.67
C PHE A 30 -33.85 -8.71 -26.33
N TYR A 31 -32.96 -7.74 -26.56
CA TYR A 31 -33.22 -6.32 -26.32
C TYR A 31 -34.44 -5.79 -27.10
N GLU A 32 -34.58 -6.16 -28.38
CA GLU A 32 -35.78 -5.80 -29.16
C GLU A 32 -37.04 -6.48 -28.61
N SER A 33 -36.97 -7.73 -28.15
CA SER A 33 -38.10 -8.42 -27.51
C SER A 33 -38.54 -7.75 -26.19
N TYR A 34 -37.57 -7.30 -25.38
CA TYR A 34 -37.79 -6.72 -24.04
C TYR A 34 -38.37 -5.31 -24.05
N ARG A 35 -38.33 -4.60 -25.18
CA ARG A 35 -39.06 -3.33 -25.37
C ARG A 35 -40.56 -3.42 -25.10
N SER A 36 -41.15 -4.61 -25.23
CA SER A 36 -42.56 -4.87 -24.97
C SER A 36 -42.92 -5.03 -23.49
N LEU A 37 -41.93 -5.20 -22.60
CA LEU A 37 -42.13 -5.43 -21.16
C LEU A 37 -42.46 -4.14 -20.41
N SER A 38 -43.25 -4.23 -19.34
CA SER A 38 -43.35 -3.16 -18.34
C SER A 38 -42.07 -3.05 -17.50
N ASP A 39 -41.92 -1.96 -16.75
CA ASP A 39 -40.78 -1.77 -15.86
C ASP A 39 -40.75 -2.87 -14.79
N GLU A 40 -41.89 -3.21 -14.19
CA GLU A 40 -42.01 -4.28 -13.20
C GLU A 40 -41.62 -5.66 -13.77
N GLN A 41 -41.94 -5.92 -15.04
CA GLN A 41 -41.55 -7.16 -15.72
C GLN A 41 -40.05 -7.22 -16.02
N LEU A 42 -39.44 -6.09 -16.37
CA LEU A 42 -38.00 -6.00 -16.59
C LEU A 42 -37.23 -6.18 -15.26
N ILE A 43 -37.71 -5.58 -14.17
CA ILE A 43 -37.13 -5.71 -12.83
C ILE A 43 -37.28 -7.15 -12.31
N ALA A 44 -38.42 -7.79 -12.58
CA ALA A 44 -38.65 -9.19 -12.19
C ALA A 44 -37.66 -10.19 -12.83
N LYS A 45 -36.99 -9.83 -13.94
CA LYS A 45 -35.92 -10.65 -14.54
C LYS A 45 -34.74 -10.88 -13.59
N THR A 46 -34.42 -9.94 -12.70
CA THR A 46 -33.35 -10.12 -11.71
C THR A 46 -33.59 -11.34 -10.82
N GLU A 47 -34.80 -11.50 -10.31
CA GLU A 47 -35.17 -12.65 -9.47
C GLU A 47 -35.37 -13.94 -10.29
N GLU A 48 -35.83 -13.83 -11.54
CA GLU A 48 -35.87 -14.95 -12.48
C GLU A 48 -34.45 -15.53 -12.71
N PHE A 49 -33.46 -14.68 -12.99
CA PHE A 49 -32.09 -15.10 -13.21
C PHE A 49 -31.44 -15.66 -11.94
N LYS A 50 -31.61 -15.02 -10.77
CA LYS A 50 -31.13 -15.56 -9.48
C LYS A 50 -31.67 -16.97 -9.24
N LYS A 51 -32.95 -17.21 -9.55
CA LYS A 51 -33.55 -18.54 -9.45
C LYS A 51 -32.94 -19.53 -10.45
N ARG A 52 -32.78 -19.15 -11.72
CA ARG A 52 -32.16 -20.00 -12.76
C ARG A 52 -30.72 -20.42 -12.39
N LEU A 53 -29.94 -19.51 -11.82
CA LEU A 53 -28.60 -19.81 -11.29
C LEU A 53 -28.65 -20.79 -10.09
N ALA A 54 -29.64 -20.66 -9.21
CA ALA A 54 -29.86 -21.60 -8.11
C ALA A 54 -30.37 -22.99 -8.59
N ASP A 55 -31.13 -23.02 -9.68
CA ASP A 55 -31.61 -24.23 -10.35
C ASP A 55 -30.51 -24.91 -11.22
N GLY A 56 -29.34 -24.27 -11.40
CA GLY A 56 -28.13 -24.87 -11.96
C GLY A 56 -27.65 -24.33 -13.33
N GLU A 57 -28.30 -23.29 -13.88
CA GLU A 57 -27.77 -22.58 -15.07
C GLU A 57 -26.47 -21.82 -14.73
N THR A 58 -25.62 -21.58 -15.72
CA THR A 58 -24.38 -20.80 -15.55
C THR A 58 -24.58 -19.32 -15.89
N LEU A 59 -23.63 -18.48 -15.47
CA LEU A 59 -23.60 -17.06 -15.84
C LEU A 59 -23.45 -16.85 -17.36
N ASP A 60 -22.77 -17.74 -18.07
CA ASP A 60 -22.63 -17.66 -19.53
C ASP A 60 -23.95 -17.99 -20.26
N ASP A 61 -24.78 -18.89 -19.71
CA ASP A 61 -26.09 -19.26 -20.29
C ASP A 61 -27.06 -18.07 -20.26
N ILE A 62 -27.13 -17.36 -19.11
CA ILE A 62 -28.02 -16.20 -18.92
C ILE A 62 -27.43 -14.88 -19.45
N LEU A 63 -26.16 -14.85 -19.86
CA LEU A 63 -25.46 -13.62 -20.26
C LEU A 63 -26.21 -12.81 -21.33
N PRO A 64 -26.73 -13.41 -22.43
CA PRO A 64 -27.37 -12.63 -23.48
C PRO A 64 -28.64 -11.91 -22.99
N GLU A 65 -29.43 -12.60 -22.17
CA GLU A 65 -30.63 -12.06 -21.56
C GLU A 65 -30.31 -10.97 -20.53
N ALA A 66 -29.33 -11.21 -19.66
CA ALA A 66 -28.90 -10.26 -18.63
C ALA A 66 -28.35 -8.95 -19.23
N PHE A 67 -27.53 -9.05 -20.28
CA PHE A 67 -27.00 -7.88 -20.99
C PHE A 67 -28.11 -7.11 -21.72
N ALA A 68 -29.11 -7.81 -22.27
CA ALA A 68 -30.28 -7.18 -22.87
C ALA A 68 -31.14 -6.42 -21.83
N VAL A 69 -31.30 -6.98 -20.62
CA VAL A 69 -31.98 -6.31 -19.49
C VAL A 69 -31.28 -5.00 -19.11
N VAL A 70 -29.95 -5.02 -18.95
CA VAL A 70 -29.16 -3.81 -18.65
C VAL A 70 -29.25 -2.79 -19.79
N LYS A 71 -29.19 -3.23 -21.05
CA LYS A 71 -29.32 -2.34 -22.23
C LYS A 71 -30.70 -1.69 -22.31
N ASP A 72 -31.77 -2.41 -22.00
CA ASP A 72 -33.13 -1.86 -21.97
C ASP A 72 -33.37 -0.94 -20.75
N ALA A 73 -32.80 -1.25 -19.59
CA ALA A 73 -32.82 -0.35 -18.43
C ALA A 73 -32.11 0.99 -18.75
N CYS A 74 -30.95 0.95 -19.39
CA CYS A 74 -30.25 2.15 -19.85
C CYS A 74 -31.11 3.00 -20.81
N ARG A 75 -31.87 2.36 -21.72
CA ARG A 75 -32.83 3.04 -22.60
C ARG A 75 -34.00 3.65 -21.82
N ARG A 76 -34.58 2.95 -20.84
CA ARG A 76 -35.71 3.45 -20.04
C ARG A 76 -35.33 4.66 -19.17
N LEU A 77 -34.09 4.70 -18.70
CA LEU A 77 -33.55 5.84 -17.95
C LEU A 77 -33.20 7.06 -18.82
N CYS A 78 -33.24 6.97 -20.17
CA CYS A 78 -32.94 8.12 -21.03
C CYS A 78 -33.89 9.30 -20.82
N GLY A 79 -33.34 10.50 -20.71
CA GLY A 79 -34.07 11.74 -20.40
C GLY A 79 -34.42 11.92 -18.91
N THR A 80 -33.98 11.01 -18.02
CA THR A 80 -34.03 11.23 -16.56
C THR A 80 -32.74 11.86 -16.06
N SER A 81 -32.80 12.54 -14.92
CA SER A 81 -31.64 13.19 -14.29
C SER A 81 -31.55 12.83 -12.81
N TRP A 82 -30.32 12.75 -12.30
CA TRP A 82 -30.05 12.63 -10.88
C TRP A 82 -28.74 13.30 -10.49
N LYS A 83 -28.53 13.48 -9.19
CA LYS A 83 -27.30 14.07 -8.65
C LYS A 83 -26.17 13.04 -8.63
N VAL A 84 -25.03 13.45 -9.16
CA VAL A 84 -23.75 12.73 -9.15
C VAL A 84 -22.70 13.67 -8.58
N VAL A 85 -22.17 13.36 -7.40
CA VAL A 85 -21.26 14.18 -6.59
C VAL A 85 -21.76 15.63 -6.44
N GLY A 86 -23.07 15.79 -6.28
CA GLY A 86 -23.76 17.08 -6.16
C GLY A 86 -24.11 17.79 -7.47
N ILE A 87 -23.68 17.27 -8.63
CA ILE A 87 -23.97 17.81 -9.96
C ILE A 87 -25.18 17.09 -10.56
N GLU A 88 -26.21 17.83 -10.95
CA GLU A 88 -27.37 17.29 -11.66
C GLU A 88 -26.93 16.79 -13.05
N THR A 89 -27.05 15.48 -13.28
CA THR A 89 -26.54 14.79 -14.46
C THR A 89 -27.68 14.08 -15.18
N GLU A 90 -27.90 14.44 -16.44
CA GLU A 90 -28.90 13.81 -17.31
C GLU A 90 -28.35 12.52 -17.91
N TRP A 91 -29.15 11.46 -17.87
CA TRP A 91 -28.85 10.19 -18.50
C TRP A 91 -29.36 10.16 -19.94
N ASN A 92 -28.45 9.99 -20.90
CA ASN A 92 -28.76 9.89 -22.34
C ASN A 92 -27.83 8.89 -23.03
N MET A 93 -27.69 7.68 -22.45
CA MET A 93 -26.75 6.66 -22.93
C MET A 93 -27.41 5.30 -23.04
N ILE A 94 -27.20 4.62 -24.18
CA ILE A 94 -27.62 3.24 -24.44
C ILE A 94 -26.38 2.46 -24.91
N PRO A 95 -26.06 1.28 -24.34
CA PRO A 95 -24.91 0.50 -24.73
C PRO A 95 -24.81 0.19 -26.24
N TYR A 96 -23.72 0.63 -26.87
CA TYR A 96 -23.33 0.29 -28.24
C TYR A 96 -22.85 -1.17 -28.35
N ASP A 97 -22.87 -1.73 -29.56
CA ASP A 97 -22.39 -3.09 -29.80
C ASP A 97 -20.92 -3.30 -29.40
N VAL A 98 -20.05 -2.30 -29.60
CA VAL A 98 -18.65 -2.35 -29.14
C VAL A 98 -18.55 -2.38 -27.61
N GLN A 99 -19.51 -1.77 -26.90
CA GLN A 99 -19.58 -1.80 -25.45
C GLN A 99 -20.12 -3.15 -24.94
N LEU A 100 -21.03 -3.79 -25.68
CA LEU A 100 -21.45 -5.17 -25.41
C LEU A 100 -20.27 -6.15 -25.55
N ILE A 101 -19.44 -6.00 -26.60
CA ILE A 101 -18.20 -6.80 -26.75
C ILE A 101 -17.26 -6.57 -25.55
N GLY A 102 -17.05 -5.31 -25.14
CA GLY A 102 -16.24 -4.98 -23.96
C GLY A 102 -16.76 -5.65 -22.69
N GLY A 103 -18.06 -5.62 -22.44
CA GLY A 103 -18.69 -6.27 -21.29
C GLY A 103 -18.52 -7.80 -21.28
N ILE A 104 -18.60 -8.45 -22.45
CA ILE A 104 -18.35 -9.89 -22.60
C ILE A 104 -16.88 -10.22 -22.32
N VAL A 105 -15.94 -9.42 -22.81
CA VAL A 105 -14.49 -9.58 -22.52
C VAL A 105 -14.23 -9.46 -21.02
N LEU A 106 -14.83 -8.48 -20.33
CA LEU A 106 -14.73 -8.35 -18.89
C LEU A 106 -15.31 -9.58 -18.16
N HIS A 107 -16.47 -10.10 -18.57
CA HIS A 107 -17.05 -11.31 -17.96
C HIS A 107 -16.15 -12.55 -18.09
N GLN A 108 -15.41 -12.65 -19.20
CA GLN A 108 -14.46 -13.74 -19.46
C GLN A 108 -13.17 -13.68 -18.62
N GLY A 109 -13.05 -12.72 -17.69
CA GLY A 109 -11.83 -12.57 -16.87
C GLY A 109 -10.64 -12.04 -17.66
N LYS A 110 -10.88 -11.07 -18.55
CA LYS A 110 -9.88 -10.49 -19.45
C LYS A 110 -9.83 -8.97 -19.32
N ILE A 111 -8.85 -8.37 -20.01
CA ILE A 111 -8.72 -6.93 -20.13
C ILE A 111 -9.36 -6.44 -21.43
N ALA A 112 -10.34 -5.57 -21.31
CA ALA A 112 -10.93 -4.85 -22.44
C ALA A 112 -10.15 -3.54 -22.69
N GLU A 113 -9.35 -3.49 -23.75
CA GLU A 113 -8.74 -2.23 -24.20
C GLU A 113 -9.76 -1.45 -25.03
N MET A 114 -10.25 -0.35 -24.45
CA MET A 114 -11.25 0.55 -25.03
C MET A 114 -10.74 1.99 -24.96
N ALA A 115 -10.65 2.64 -26.12
CA ALA A 115 -10.16 4.01 -26.22
C ALA A 115 -10.90 4.98 -25.27
N THR A 116 -10.20 5.99 -24.78
CA THR A 116 -10.78 6.92 -23.79
C THR A 116 -11.93 7.72 -24.41
N GLY A 117 -13.11 7.65 -23.82
CA GLY A 117 -14.35 8.22 -24.39
C GLY A 117 -15.30 7.19 -25.03
N GLU A 118 -14.89 5.91 -25.17
CA GLU A 118 -15.79 4.82 -25.62
C GLU A 118 -16.75 4.33 -24.51
N GLY A 119 -16.89 5.06 -23.39
CA GLY A 119 -17.83 4.76 -22.31
C GLY A 119 -17.46 3.60 -21.38
N LYS A 120 -16.17 3.43 -21.04
CA LYS A 120 -15.67 2.38 -20.12
C LYS A 120 -16.51 2.17 -18.85
N THR A 121 -16.86 3.25 -18.14
CA THR A 121 -17.70 3.20 -16.93
C THR A 121 -19.09 2.57 -17.19
N LEU A 122 -19.71 2.84 -18.35
CA LEU A 122 -20.97 2.20 -18.75
C LEU A 122 -20.76 0.72 -19.11
N VAL A 123 -19.65 0.37 -19.76
CA VAL A 123 -19.33 -1.01 -20.16
C VAL A 123 -19.27 -1.94 -18.96
N ALA A 124 -18.71 -1.50 -17.84
CA ALA A 124 -18.64 -2.29 -16.61
C ALA A 124 -20.01 -2.67 -16.04
N THR A 125 -21.08 -1.93 -16.33
CA THR A 125 -22.42 -2.23 -15.79
C THR A 125 -22.97 -3.58 -16.22
N LEU A 126 -22.62 -4.01 -17.44
CA LEU A 126 -23.07 -5.27 -18.04
C LEU A 126 -22.54 -6.50 -17.27
N PRO A 127 -21.21 -6.71 -17.13
CA PRO A 127 -20.66 -7.82 -16.34
C PRO A 127 -20.89 -7.65 -14.83
N VAL A 128 -20.92 -6.43 -14.28
CA VAL A 128 -21.18 -6.23 -12.84
C VAL A 128 -22.57 -6.73 -12.49
N TYR A 129 -23.62 -6.30 -13.23
CA TYR A 129 -24.98 -6.80 -13.02
C TYR A 129 -25.02 -8.33 -13.07
N LEU A 130 -24.49 -8.93 -14.15
CA LEU A 130 -24.48 -10.38 -14.34
C LEU A 130 -23.82 -11.14 -13.18
N ASN A 131 -22.64 -10.73 -12.73
CA ASN A 131 -21.88 -11.48 -11.72
C ASN A 131 -22.39 -11.20 -10.29
N ALA A 132 -23.05 -10.05 -10.07
CA ALA A 132 -23.72 -9.72 -8.82
C ALA A 132 -24.97 -10.59 -8.55
N LEU A 133 -25.60 -11.16 -9.59
CA LEU A 133 -26.71 -12.12 -9.43
C LEU A 133 -26.35 -13.37 -8.61
N THR A 134 -25.05 -13.66 -8.42
CA THR A 134 -24.57 -14.74 -7.54
C THR A 134 -24.74 -14.45 -6.03
N GLY A 135 -25.01 -13.19 -5.64
CA GLY A 135 -25.10 -12.76 -4.24
C GLY A 135 -23.75 -12.72 -3.47
N LYS A 136 -22.66 -13.17 -4.09
CA LYS A 136 -21.31 -13.22 -3.52
C LYS A 136 -20.57 -11.87 -3.48
N GLY A 137 -21.15 -10.83 -4.06
CA GLY A 137 -20.55 -9.50 -4.19
C GLY A 137 -19.64 -9.33 -5.42
N VAL A 138 -19.55 -8.09 -5.91
CA VAL A 138 -18.65 -7.67 -6.99
C VAL A 138 -17.93 -6.38 -6.59
N HIS A 139 -16.61 -6.34 -6.73
CA HIS A 139 -15.80 -5.15 -6.45
C HIS A 139 -15.45 -4.40 -7.74
N LEU A 140 -15.80 -3.11 -7.82
CA LEU A 140 -15.35 -2.22 -8.89
C LEU A 140 -14.28 -1.28 -8.34
N VAL A 141 -13.06 -1.49 -8.82
CA VAL A 141 -11.85 -0.81 -8.36
C VAL A 141 -11.54 0.37 -9.27
N THR A 142 -11.34 1.55 -8.67
CA THR A 142 -10.96 2.78 -9.37
C THR A 142 -9.66 3.36 -8.81
N VAL A 143 -9.10 4.36 -9.49
CA VAL A 143 -7.81 5.00 -9.14
C VAL A 143 -7.91 5.96 -7.94
N ASN A 144 -9.11 6.47 -7.60
CA ASN A 144 -9.28 7.39 -6.45
C ASN A 144 -10.74 7.45 -5.96
N ASP A 145 -10.93 7.83 -4.70
CA ASP A 145 -12.22 7.91 -4.00
C ASP A 145 -13.26 8.80 -4.71
N TYR A 146 -12.83 9.84 -5.44
CA TYR A 146 -13.75 10.67 -6.20
C TYR A 146 -14.36 9.90 -7.40
N LEU A 147 -13.56 9.10 -8.11
CA LEU A 147 -14.07 8.24 -9.19
C LEU A 147 -14.96 7.12 -8.63
N ALA A 148 -14.56 6.47 -7.52
CA ALA A 148 -15.38 5.46 -6.85
C ALA A 148 -16.77 6.02 -6.47
N LYS A 149 -16.81 7.20 -5.84
CA LYS A 149 -18.06 7.86 -5.46
C LYS A 149 -18.87 8.33 -6.66
N ARG A 150 -18.23 8.95 -7.65
CA ARG A 150 -18.90 9.41 -8.86
C ARG A 150 -19.53 8.24 -9.61
N ASP A 151 -18.82 7.13 -9.78
CA ASP A 151 -19.29 6.02 -10.62
C ASP A 151 -20.30 5.14 -9.89
N SER A 152 -20.23 5.05 -8.56
CA SER A 152 -21.31 4.46 -7.75
C SER A 152 -22.59 5.31 -7.75
N GLU A 153 -22.51 6.64 -7.60
CA GLU A 153 -23.69 7.51 -7.69
C GLU A 153 -24.25 7.61 -9.12
N TRP A 154 -23.40 7.54 -10.14
CA TRP A 154 -23.79 7.63 -11.54
C TRP A 154 -24.35 6.32 -12.08
N MET A 155 -23.56 5.25 -12.10
CA MET A 155 -24.01 3.95 -12.63
C MET A 155 -24.91 3.19 -11.65
N GLY A 156 -24.85 3.51 -10.36
CA GLY A 156 -25.64 2.84 -9.32
C GLY A 156 -27.15 2.87 -9.58
N LYS A 157 -27.66 3.91 -10.24
CA LYS A 157 -29.08 3.99 -10.61
C LYS A 157 -29.53 2.89 -11.57
N ILE A 158 -28.65 2.33 -12.40
CA ILE A 158 -28.98 1.16 -13.23
C ILE A 158 -29.15 -0.08 -12.34
N TYR A 159 -28.22 -0.31 -11.41
CA TYR A 159 -28.27 -1.46 -10.50
C TYR A 159 -29.48 -1.35 -9.55
N GLU A 160 -29.72 -0.18 -8.95
CA GLU A 160 -30.88 0.09 -8.09
C GLU A 160 -32.20 -0.09 -8.85
N PHE A 161 -32.30 0.41 -10.08
CA PHE A 161 -33.48 0.21 -10.93
C PHE A 161 -33.74 -1.29 -11.15
N LEU A 162 -32.69 -2.08 -11.39
CA LEU A 162 -32.77 -3.54 -11.54
C LEU A 162 -32.84 -4.31 -10.22
N GLY A 163 -32.99 -3.65 -9.07
CA GLY A 163 -33.18 -4.30 -7.77
C GLY A 163 -31.91 -4.84 -7.09
N LEU A 164 -30.73 -4.36 -7.50
CA LEU A 164 -29.45 -4.64 -6.82
C LEU A 164 -29.03 -3.48 -5.89
N THR A 165 -28.26 -3.81 -4.86
CA THR A 165 -27.73 -2.85 -3.88
C THR A 165 -26.31 -2.39 -4.24
N VAL A 166 -26.03 -1.10 -4.02
CA VAL A 166 -24.77 -0.45 -4.44
C VAL A 166 -24.09 0.22 -3.25
N GLY A 167 -22.81 -0.10 -3.06
CA GLY A 167 -21.96 0.48 -2.04
C GLY A 167 -20.73 1.19 -2.58
N CYS A 168 -20.14 2.04 -1.74
CA CYS A 168 -18.92 2.76 -2.06
C CYS A 168 -18.06 2.91 -0.80
N ILE A 169 -16.89 2.28 -0.79
CA ILE A 169 -15.87 2.47 0.24
C ILE A 169 -15.19 3.84 0.03
N GLN A 170 -15.04 4.61 1.10
CA GLN A 170 -14.30 5.86 1.14
C GLN A 170 -13.34 5.88 2.34
N ASN A 171 -12.21 6.55 2.23
CA ASN A 171 -11.15 6.58 3.26
C ASN A 171 -11.67 6.92 4.67
N GLU A 172 -12.53 7.95 4.78
CA GLU A 172 -13.06 8.47 6.06
C GLU A 172 -14.05 7.52 6.79
N MET A 173 -14.43 6.39 6.19
CA MET A 173 -15.42 5.46 6.76
C MET A 173 -14.87 4.62 7.92
N THR A 174 -15.69 4.47 8.95
CA THR A 174 -15.48 3.54 10.08
C THR A 174 -15.69 2.08 9.65
N SER A 175 -15.14 1.11 10.41
CA SER A 175 -15.31 -0.33 10.11
C SER A 175 -16.79 -0.75 10.06
N ALA A 176 -17.64 -0.17 10.91
CA ALA A 176 -19.08 -0.46 10.92
C ALA A 176 -19.79 0.02 9.65
N GLU A 177 -19.41 1.17 9.10
CA GLU A 177 -19.92 1.67 7.82
C GLU A 177 -19.40 0.80 6.67
N ARG A 178 -18.09 0.49 6.65
CA ARG A 178 -17.48 -0.38 5.64
C ARG A 178 -18.16 -1.75 5.56
N MET A 179 -18.44 -2.39 6.69
CA MET A 179 -19.17 -3.66 6.74
C MET A 179 -20.54 -3.59 6.04
N VAL A 180 -21.29 -2.50 6.24
CA VAL A 180 -22.58 -2.28 5.55
C VAL A 180 -22.39 -2.05 4.05
N GLU A 181 -21.33 -1.37 3.64
CA GLU A 181 -21.02 -1.13 2.23
C GLU A 181 -20.53 -2.40 1.50
N TYR A 182 -19.70 -3.24 2.13
CA TYR A 182 -19.29 -4.54 1.58
C TYR A 182 -20.41 -5.58 1.54
N ALA A 183 -21.43 -5.47 2.40
CA ALA A 183 -22.58 -6.38 2.42
C ALA A 183 -23.50 -6.25 1.18
N LYS A 184 -23.34 -5.20 0.38
CA LYS A 184 -24.16 -4.93 -0.83
C LYS A 184 -23.67 -5.73 -2.03
N ASP A 185 -24.53 -5.88 -3.03
CA ASP A 185 -24.29 -6.72 -4.22
C ASP A 185 -23.11 -6.22 -5.07
N VAL A 186 -22.94 -4.89 -5.14
CA VAL A 186 -21.85 -4.21 -5.84
C VAL A 186 -21.17 -3.22 -4.92
N THR A 187 -19.84 -3.27 -4.80
CA THR A 187 -19.05 -2.36 -3.96
C THR A 187 -18.01 -1.64 -4.81
N PHE A 188 -18.09 -0.31 -4.86
CA PHE A 188 -17.07 0.55 -5.46
C PHE A 188 -16.00 0.91 -4.44
N GLY A 189 -14.77 1.16 -4.90
CA GLY A 189 -13.69 1.61 -4.03
C GLY A 189 -12.39 1.86 -4.78
N THR A 190 -11.29 1.99 -4.04
CA THR A 190 -9.94 2.06 -4.59
C THR A 190 -9.13 0.82 -4.22
N ASN A 191 -8.12 0.53 -5.01
CA ASN A 191 -7.14 -0.54 -4.75
C ASN A 191 -6.51 -0.42 -3.35
N ASN A 192 -6.20 0.80 -2.92
CA ASN A 192 -5.65 1.08 -1.60
C ASN A 192 -6.67 0.76 -0.49
N GLU A 193 -7.91 1.25 -0.59
CA GLU A 193 -8.93 0.97 0.42
C GLU A 193 -9.26 -0.52 0.53
N PHE A 194 -9.46 -1.21 -0.59
CA PHE A 194 -9.72 -2.65 -0.64
C PHE A 194 -8.56 -3.48 -0.08
N GLY A 195 -7.31 -3.13 -0.42
CA GLY A 195 -6.13 -3.85 0.06
C GLY A 195 -5.80 -3.55 1.53
N PHE A 196 -6.02 -2.33 2.02
CA PHE A 196 -5.86 -2.01 3.43
C PHE A 196 -6.98 -2.60 4.31
N ASP A 197 -8.21 -2.71 3.81
CA ASP A 197 -9.27 -3.47 4.51
C ASP A 197 -8.91 -4.95 4.63
N TYR A 198 -8.34 -5.58 3.59
CA TYR A 198 -7.79 -6.94 3.71
C TYR A 198 -6.70 -7.05 4.79
N LEU A 199 -5.73 -6.11 4.82
CA LEU A 199 -4.68 -6.13 5.83
C LEU A 199 -5.24 -5.92 7.24
N ARG A 200 -6.27 -5.08 7.40
CA ARG A 200 -7.00 -4.89 8.68
C ARG A 200 -7.77 -6.13 9.11
N ASP A 201 -8.49 -6.78 8.19
CA ASP A 201 -9.28 -7.98 8.47
C ASP A 201 -8.40 -9.13 8.96
N ASN A 202 -7.19 -9.28 8.42
CA ASN A 202 -6.21 -10.27 8.88
C ASN A 202 -5.52 -9.89 10.21
N MET A 203 -5.76 -8.69 10.74
CA MET A 203 -5.32 -8.23 12.06
C MET A 203 -6.48 -8.15 13.09
N ALA A 204 -7.72 -8.39 12.67
CA ALA A 204 -8.91 -8.35 13.53
C ALA A 204 -8.80 -9.35 14.69
N GLN A 205 -9.25 -8.97 15.89
CA GLN A 205 -9.26 -9.84 17.08
C GLN A 205 -10.59 -10.61 17.23
N THR A 206 -11.65 -10.12 16.58
CA THR A 206 -12.99 -10.72 16.57
C THR A 206 -13.49 -10.86 15.13
N VAL A 207 -14.48 -11.74 14.89
CA VAL A 207 -15.07 -11.91 13.54
C VAL A 207 -15.84 -10.64 13.16
N GLU A 208 -16.45 -10.00 14.15
CA GLU A 208 -17.27 -8.79 14.04
C GLU A 208 -16.46 -7.52 13.73
N GLU A 209 -15.13 -7.56 13.83
CA GLU A 209 -14.23 -6.49 13.41
C GLU A 209 -13.90 -6.51 11.91
N ARG A 210 -14.14 -7.64 11.24
CA ARG A 210 -13.86 -7.80 9.80
C ARG A 210 -14.92 -7.12 8.95
N VAL A 211 -14.49 -6.51 7.85
CA VAL A 211 -15.37 -5.75 6.97
C VAL A 211 -15.60 -6.42 5.61
N GLN A 212 -14.68 -7.25 5.11
CA GLN A 212 -14.80 -7.91 3.80
C GLN A 212 -15.43 -9.30 3.90
N ARG A 213 -16.21 -9.69 2.87
CA ARG A 213 -16.98 -10.94 2.83
C ARG A 213 -16.56 -11.96 1.74
N GLY A 214 -15.39 -11.77 1.12
CA GLY A 214 -14.81 -12.66 0.11
C GLY A 214 -14.29 -11.95 -1.14
N TYR A 215 -13.67 -12.71 -2.05
CA TYR A 215 -13.02 -12.21 -3.27
C TYR A 215 -13.61 -12.86 -4.54
N ASN A 216 -14.90 -12.64 -4.79
CA ASN A 216 -15.61 -13.32 -5.89
C ASN A 216 -15.27 -12.75 -7.29
N TYR A 217 -15.48 -11.46 -7.51
CA TYR A 217 -15.19 -10.83 -8.82
C TYR A 217 -14.71 -9.40 -8.64
N ALA A 218 -13.57 -9.06 -9.25
CA ALA A 218 -13.07 -7.70 -9.34
C ALA A 218 -13.01 -7.22 -10.80
N ILE A 219 -13.52 -6.02 -11.05
CA ILE A 219 -13.24 -5.25 -12.27
C ILE A 219 -12.39 -4.04 -11.90
N ILE A 220 -11.22 -3.93 -12.51
CA ILE A 220 -10.31 -2.82 -12.32
C ILE A 220 -10.45 -1.82 -13.47
N ASP A 221 -10.98 -0.62 -13.18
CA ASP A 221 -10.88 0.51 -14.10
C ASP A 221 -9.45 1.05 -14.12
N GLU A 222 -9.00 1.49 -15.30
CA GLU A 222 -7.63 1.95 -15.55
C GLU A 222 -6.58 0.93 -15.05
N VAL A 223 -6.81 -0.35 -15.38
CA VAL A 223 -6.03 -1.53 -14.94
C VAL A 223 -4.53 -1.39 -15.15
N ASP A 224 -4.11 -0.68 -16.19
CA ASP A 224 -2.72 -0.41 -16.52
C ASP A 224 -2.02 0.62 -15.62
N SER A 225 -2.76 1.31 -14.75
CA SER A 225 -2.14 2.06 -13.65
C SER A 225 -2.24 1.33 -12.32
N VAL A 226 -3.39 0.72 -12.02
CA VAL A 226 -3.55 -0.03 -10.76
C VAL A 226 -2.57 -1.21 -10.69
N LEU A 227 -2.47 -2.01 -11.75
CA LEU A 227 -1.67 -3.25 -11.76
C LEU A 227 -0.22 -3.07 -12.23
N ILE A 228 0.18 -1.88 -12.72
CA ILE A 228 1.52 -1.62 -13.31
C ILE A 228 2.20 -0.36 -12.74
N ASP A 229 1.49 0.77 -12.63
CA ASP A 229 2.07 2.02 -12.11
C ASP A 229 2.12 2.05 -10.58
N GLU A 230 1.05 1.62 -9.92
CA GLU A 230 0.90 1.63 -8.46
C GLU A 230 1.44 0.35 -7.82
N ALA A 231 1.39 -0.77 -8.55
CA ALA A 231 1.97 -2.06 -8.20
C ALA A 231 3.53 -2.07 -8.11
N ARG A 232 4.17 -0.89 -8.09
CA ARG A 232 5.60 -0.72 -7.80
C ARG A 232 5.92 -0.77 -6.30
N THR A 233 4.95 -0.51 -5.43
CA THR A 233 5.12 -0.51 -3.96
C THR A 233 4.05 -1.38 -3.30
N PRO A 234 4.40 -2.25 -2.34
CA PRO A 234 3.41 -2.98 -1.56
C PRO A 234 2.62 -2.04 -0.64
N LEU A 235 1.42 -2.47 -0.27
CA LEU A 235 0.64 -1.89 0.81
C LEU A 235 1.22 -2.36 2.14
N ILE A 236 1.50 -1.44 3.07
CA ILE A 236 2.13 -1.75 4.36
C ILE A 236 1.34 -1.08 5.50
N ILE A 237 0.94 -1.86 6.50
CA ILE A 237 0.53 -1.37 7.82
C ILE A 237 1.74 -1.49 8.74
N SER A 238 2.22 -0.36 9.25
CA SER A 238 3.26 -0.30 10.27
C SER A 238 2.69 0.19 11.60
N GLY A 239 3.16 -0.38 12.71
CA GLY A 239 2.73 0.00 14.06
C GLY A 239 3.90 0.45 14.92
N PRO A 240 3.69 1.34 15.89
CA PRO A 240 4.73 1.76 16.82
C PRO A 240 5.09 0.61 17.76
N VAL A 241 6.37 0.26 17.83
CA VAL A 241 6.89 -0.62 18.89
C VAL A 241 7.15 0.21 20.14
N GLU A 242 6.54 -0.16 21.28
CA GLU A 242 6.93 0.37 22.59
C GLU A 242 8.38 -0.06 22.88
N SER A 243 9.31 0.85 22.64
CA SER A 243 10.74 0.57 22.65
C SER A 243 11.47 1.50 23.62
N LEU A 244 12.48 0.94 24.30
CA LEU A 244 13.40 1.70 25.15
C LEU A 244 14.31 2.66 24.33
N ILE A 245 14.23 2.59 23.01
CA ILE A 245 15.01 3.34 22.00
C ILE A 245 14.90 4.87 22.20
N HIS A 246 13.75 5.38 22.63
CA HIS A 246 13.55 6.81 22.92
C HIS A 246 14.61 7.40 23.87
N LYS A 247 15.06 6.64 24.87
CA LYS A 247 16.10 7.08 25.81
C LYS A 247 17.46 7.15 25.14
N ARG A 248 17.78 6.19 24.27
CA ARG A 248 19.10 6.02 23.65
C ARG A 248 19.45 7.13 22.66
N TYR A 249 18.49 7.55 21.83
CA TYR A 249 18.67 8.73 20.97
C TYR A 249 18.89 10.01 21.79
N ALA A 250 18.19 10.17 22.92
CA ALA A 250 18.40 11.31 23.82
C ALA A 250 19.77 11.27 24.52
N GLU A 251 20.24 10.08 24.91
CA GLU A 251 21.56 9.83 25.52
C GLU A 251 22.71 10.11 24.53
N MET A 252 22.65 9.62 23.29
CA MET A 252 23.75 9.73 22.32
C MET A 252 23.79 11.07 21.55
N LYS A 253 22.67 11.79 21.44
CA LYS A 253 22.57 13.07 20.70
C LYS A 253 23.66 14.11 21.07
N PRO A 254 23.98 14.37 22.36
CA PRO A 254 24.99 15.36 22.73
C PRO A 254 26.39 15.01 22.19
N THR A 255 26.81 13.74 22.33
CA THR A 255 28.12 13.24 21.89
C THR A 255 28.25 13.31 20.36
N VAL A 256 27.22 12.87 19.62
CA VAL A 256 27.22 12.93 18.15
C VAL A 256 27.21 14.37 17.64
N ASN A 257 26.41 15.27 18.21
CA ASN A 257 26.39 16.70 17.84
C ASN A 257 27.76 17.37 18.10
N ALA A 258 28.46 17.01 19.18
CA ALA A 258 29.82 17.48 19.42
C ALA A 258 30.82 17.00 18.35
N LEU A 259 30.69 15.75 17.90
CA LEU A 259 31.52 15.17 16.84
C LEU A 259 31.29 15.83 15.48
N VAL A 260 30.02 16.02 15.09
CA VAL A 260 29.63 16.72 13.84
C VAL A 260 30.17 18.15 13.80
N ARG A 261 30.18 18.85 14.95
CA ARG A 261 30.78 20.19 15.05
C ARG A 261 32.30 20.17 14.85
N LYS A 262 33.01 19.19 15.45
CA LYS A 262 34.46 19.00 15.26
C LYS A 262 34.79 18.72 13.79
N GLN A 263 34.07 17.81 13.15
CA GLN A 263 34.18 17.50 11.72
C GLN A 263 33.93 18.76 10.86
N THR A 264 32.85 19.49 11.12
CA THR A 264 32.49 20.70 10.35
C THR A 264 33.58 21.77 10.43
N ASN A 265 34.17 21.98 11.61
CA ASN A 265 35.28 22.92 11.79
C ASN A 265 36.53 22.48 11.02
N LEU A 266 36.91 21.19 11.15
CA LEU A 266 38.02 20.58 10.43
C LEU A 266 37.86 20.71 8.90
N ILE A 267 36.68 20.43 8.36
CA ILE A 267 36.42 20.59 6.92
C ILE A 267 36.50 22.06 6.49
N ASN A 268 35.95 22.99 7.29
CA ASN A 268 36.07 24.42 7.00
C ASN A 268 37.53 24.90 7.01
N GLU A 269 38.37 24.38 7.89
CA GLU A 269 39.82 24.63 7.87
C GLU A 269 40.49 24.03 6.63
N ASN A 270 40.17 22.79 6.27
CA ASN A 270 40.76 22.11 5.11
C ASN A 270 40.40 22.82 3.80
N ILE A 271 39.15 23.28 3.64
CA ILE A 271 38.74 24.11 2.50
C ILE A 271 39.52 25.44 2.50
N SER A 272 39.61 26.12 3.65
CA SER A 272 40.33 27.41 3.75
C SER A 272 41.86 27.28 3.56
N LYS A 273 42.43 26.09 3.74
CA LYS A 273 43.82 25.74 3.39
C LYS A 273 43.92 25.42 1.89
N ALA A 274 42.98 24.66 1.33
CA ALA A 274 42.93 24.33 -0.09
C ALA A 274 42.79 25.58 -0.98
N GLU A 275 41.89 26.52 -0.64
CA GLU A 275 41.74 27.80 -1.34
C GLU A 275 43.10 28.52 -1.49
N LYS A 276 43.86 28.66 -0.40
CA LYS A 276 45.21 29.29 -0.40
C LYS A 276 46.28 28.52 -1.17
N LEU A 277 46.10 27.21 -1.34
CA LEU A 277 47.03 26.36 -2.08
C LEU A 277 46.70 26.31 -3.59
N LEU A 278 45.44 26.54 -3.96
CA LEU A 278 45.02 26.70 -5.36
C LEU A 278 45.53 28.01 -5.98
N ASP A 279 45.68 29.07 -5.17
CA ASP A 279 46.33 30.34 -5.54
C ASP A 279 47.85 30.20 -5.82
N SER A 280 48.43 29.00 -5.65
CA SER A 280 49.84 28.71 -5.91
C SER A 280 50.07 28.11 -7.31
N ASP A 281 51.21 28.48 -7.92
CA ASP A 281 51.71 27.90 -9.17
C ASP A 281 52.54 26.60 -8.97
N SER A 282 52.66 26.08 -7.75
CA SER A 282 53.30 24.77 -7.49
C SER A 282 52.32 23.61 -7.75
N ASP A 283 52.76 22.63 -8.55
CA ASP A 283 52.00 21.40 -8.80
C ASP A 283 51.82 20.56 -7.52
N GLU A 284 52.80 20.58 -6.61
CA GLU A 284 52.71 19.95 -5.30
C GLU A 284 51.65 20.62 -4.41
N ALA A 285 51.62 21.97 -4.39
CA ALA A 285 50.60 22.74 -3.66
C ALA A 285 49.19 22.45 -4.21
N ARG A 286 49.04 22.37 -5.53
CA ARG A 286 47.76 21.99 -6.17
C ARG A 286 47.37 20.55 -5.89
N TYR A 287 48.32 19.60 -5.86
CA TYR A 287 48.04 18.21 -5.49
C TYR A 287 47.57 18.11 -4.02
N GLU A 288 48.23 18.83 -3.10
CA GLU A 288 47.85 18.93 -1.69
C GLU A 288 46.45 19.57 -1.50
N ALA A 289 46.14 20.63 -2.25
CA ALA A 289 44.79 21.20 -2.30
C ALA A 289 43.75 20.15 -2.74
N GLY A 290 44.08 19.35 -3.76
CA GLY A 290 43.26 18.23 -4.21
C GLY A 290 43.01 17.18 -3.12
N ARG A 291 44.02 16.86 -2.28
CA ARG A 291 43.85 15.95 -1.13
C ARG A 291 42.92 16.54 -0.07
N LEU A 292 43.10 17.81 0.29
CA LEU A 292 42.25 18.50 1.26
C LEU A 292 40.79 18.61 0.79
N LEU A 293 40.56 18.79 -0.52
CA LEU A 293 39.22 18.81 -1.11
C LEU A 293 38.61 17.41 -1.27
N LEU A 294 39.42 16.37 -1.46
CA LEU A 294 38.96 14.98 -1.37
C LEU A 294 38.48 14.65 0.06
N ALA A 295 39.24 15.07 1.08
CA ALA A 295 38.81 14.97 2.48
C ALA A 295 37.54 15.79 2.76
N ALA A 296 37.39 16.98 2.17
CA ALA A 296 36.14 17.76 2.26
C ALA A 296 34.94 17.04 1.64
N ARG A 297 35.12 16.42 0.46
CA ARG A 297 34.08 15.63 -0.20
C ARG A 297 33.64 14.42 0.65
N LYS A 298 34.60 13.65 1.17
CA LYS A 298 34.31 12.47 2.02
C LYS A 298 33.82 12.84 3.42
N GLY A 299 34.16 14.02 3.94
CA GLY A 299 33.85 14.42 5.31
C GLY A 299 32.61 15.29 5.51
N ALA A 300 32.23 16.10 4.52
CA ALA A 300 31.00 16.90 4.52
C ALA A 300 30.63 17.37 3.08
N PRO A 301 30.09 16.49 2.21
CA PRO A 301 29.85 16.80 0.81
C PRO A 301 28.84 17.95 0.61
N LYS A 302 27.82 18.07 1.47
CA LYS A 302 26.84 19.17 1.44
C LYS A 302 27.38 20.52 1.98
N ASN A 303 28.66 20.64 2.35
CA ASN A 303 29.22 21.90 2.86
C ASN A 303 29.16 23.01 1.79
N LYS A 304 28.48 24.13 2.12
CA LYS A 304 28.22 25.24 1.19
C LYS A 304 29.47 25.91 0.61
N LYS A 305 30.61 25.89 1.32
CA LYS A 305 31.89 26.37 0.77
C LYS A 305 32.47 25.39 -0.24
N PHE A 306 32.50 24.09 0.11
CA PHE A 306 32.97 23.03 -0.79
C PHE A 306 32.13 22.98 -2.07
N MET A 307 30.81 22.99 -1.96
CA MET A 307 29.88 22.97 -3.10
C MET A 307 30.05 24.16 -4.05
N LYS A 308 30.43 25.34 -3.53
CA LYS A 308 30.75 26.50 -4.36
C LYS A 308 32.08 26.30 -5.09
N LEU A 309 33.11 25.85 -4.38
CA LEU A 309 34.45 25.65 -4.93
C LEU A 309 34.51 24.49 -5.94
N SER A 310 33.72 23.43 -5.74
CA SER A 310 33.64 22.30 -6.67
C SER A 310 32.96 22.66 -8.01
N GLN A 311 32.20 23.75 -8.07
CA GLN A 311 31.62 24.27 -9.32
C GLN A 311 32.65 25.04 -10.18
N GLU A 312 33.85 25.33 -9.66
CA GLU A 312 34.88 26.03 -10.40
C GLU A 312 35.57 25.11 -11.44
N PRO A 313 35.87 25.61 -12.66
CA PRO A 313 36.43 24.79 -13.74
C PRO A 313 37.74 24.10 -13.34
N GLY A 314 37.74 22.76 -13.40
CA GLY A 314 38.93 21.94 -13.15
C GLY A 314 39.05 21.36 -11.74
N ILE A 315 38.34 21.89 -10.73
CA ILE A 315 38.45 21.42 -9.34
C ILE A 315 37.95 19.97 -9.19
N ILE A 316 36.82 19.60 -9.80
CA ILE A 316 36.33 18.21 -9.80
C ILE A 316 37.34 17.26 -10.47
N ASN A 317 37.99 17.69 -11.56
CA ASN A 317 39.00 16.89 -12.25
C ASN A 317 40.25 16.67 -11.38
N LEU A 318 40.67 17.69 -10.60
CA LEU A 318 41.75 17.58 -9.63
C LEU A 318 41.42 16.61 -8.50
N ILE A 319 40.23 16.70 -7.90
CA ILE A 319 39.77 15.79 -6.85
C ILE A 319 39.73 14.35 -7.37
N ASN A 320 39.14 14.12 -8.55
CA ASN A 320 39.05 12.80 -9.16
C ASN A 320 40.42 12.23 -9.55
N ARG A 321 41.39 13.07 -9.95
CA ARG A 321 42.78 12.65 -10.19
C ARG A 321 43.41 12.14 -8.90
N VAL A 322 43.37 12.94 -7.84
CA VAL A 322 43.95 12.58 -6.53
C VAL A 322 43.27 11.32 -5.97
N GLU A 323 41.93 11.20 -6.05
CA GLU A 323 41.23 9.97 -5.67
C GLU A 323 41.71 8.75 -6.47
N SER A 324 41.87 8.88 -7.79
CA SER A 324 42.34 7.78 -8.65
C SER A 324 43.76 7.34 -8.29
N ASP A 325 44.65 8.28 -7.98
CA ASP A 325 46.01 8.00 -7.49
C ASP A 325 45.97 7.26 -6.14
N TYR A 326 45.20 7.77 -5.17
CA TYR A 326 45.04 7.16 -3.85
C TYR A 326 44.36 5.78 -3.89
N MET A 327 43.42 5.55 -4.81
CA MET A 327 42.79 4.23 -5.03
C MET A 327 43.76 3.23 -5.65
N ARG A 328 44.52 3.64 -6.68
CA ARG A 328 45.54 2.81 -7.34
C ARG A 328 46.59 2.33 -6.33
N ASP A 329 47.04 3.24 -5.48
CA ASP A 329 48.12 2.98 -4.52
C ASP A 329 47.59 2.36 -3.20
N LYS A 330 46.28 2.11 -3.09
CA LYS A 330 45.56 1.58 -1.92
C LYS A 330 45.70 2.41 -0.64
N LYS A 331 45.90 3.71 -0.79
CA LYS A 331 46.19 4.66 0.30
C LYS A 331 44.99 5.46 0.79
N LEU A 332 43.78 5.19 0.29
CA LEU A 332 42.59 6.00 0.60
C LEU A 332 42.31 6.14 2.11
N TYR A 333 42.72 5.15 2.90
CA TYR A 333 42.68 5.20 4.37
C TYR A 333 43.46 6.38 4.97
N GLU A 334 44.56 6.83 4.35
CA GLU A 334 45.33 8.01 4.79
C GLU A 334 44.48 9.30 4.75
N VAL A 335 43.53 9.38 3.82
CA VAL A 335 42.60 10.52 3.69
C VAL A 335 41.44 10.37 4.67
N ASP A 336 41.01 9.14 4.93
CA ASP A 336 39.94 8.83 5.87
C ASP A 336 40.39 9.06 7.32
N GLU A 337 41.63 8.71 7.68
CA GLU A 337 42.26 9.02 8.96
C GLU A 337 42.32 10.54 9.24
N MET A 338 42.31 11.41 8.21
CA MET A 338 42.24 12.85 8.44
C MET A 338 40.92 13.31 9.08
N LEU A 339 39.87 12.48 9.01
CA LEU A 339 38.49 12.81 9.39
C LEU A 339 38.07 12.12 10.69
N TYR A 340 37.00 12.61 11.33
CA TYR A 340 36.36 11.93 12.46
C TYR A 340 35.33 10.87 12.00
N TYR A 341 34.73 11.07 10.84
CA TYR A 341 33.88 10.09 10.16
C TYR A 341 33.92 10.33 8.65
N VAL A 342 33.59 9.29 7.90
CA VAL A 342 33.61 9.25 6.44
C VAL A 342 32.20 8.97 5.94
N ILE A 343 31.78 9.73 4.92
CA ILE A 343 30.51 9.59 4.23
C ILE A 343 30.79 8.96 2.86
N ASP A 344 30.11 7.85 2.56
CA ASP A 344 30.05 7.32 1.19
C ASP A 344 28.69 7.63 0.58
N GLU A 345 28.68 8.52 -0.42
CA GLU A 345 27.45 8.94 -1.11
C GLU A 345 26.87 7.85 -2.05
N LYS A 346 27.66 6.84 -2.44
CA LYS A 346 27.20 5.73 -3.30
C LYS A 346 26.55 4.63 -2.48
N GLU A 347 27.14 4.30 -1.33
CA GLU A 347 26.60 3.31 -0.40
C GLU A 347 25.61 3.91 0.61
N ASN A 348 25.48 5.25 0.63
CA ASN A 348 24.64 6.00 1.58
C ASN A 348 24.94 5.62 3.05
N SER A 349 26.22 5.38 3.34
CA SER A 349 26.74 4.90 4.61
C SER A 349 27.63 5.96 5.27
N ILE A 350 27.70 5.93 6.61
CA ILE A 350 28.62 6.77 7.38
C ILE A 350 29.42 5.88 8.31
N ASN A 351 30.74 5.93 8.16
CA ASN A 351 31.68 5.10 8.92
C ASN A 351 32.50 5.98 9.88
N LEU A 352 32.51 5.62 11.16
CA LEU A 352 33.28 6.29 12.19
C LEU A 352 34.76 5.86 12.10
N THR A 353 35.68 6.82 12.06
CA THR A 353 37.13 6.54 12.00
C THR A 353 37.69 6.32 13.41
N ASP A 354 38.92 5.81 13.52
CA ASP A 354 39.58 5.68 14.83
C ASP A 354 39.83 7.05 15.50
N ASN A 355 40.10 8.11 14.72
CA ASN A 355 40.14 9.48 15.22
C ASN A 355 38.77 9.96 15.73
N GLY A 356 37.67 9.50 15.12
CA GLY A 356 36.30 9.67 15.61
C GLY A 356 36.05 8.93 16.93
N ARG A 357 36.37 7.64 16.99
CA ARG A 357 36.27 6.79 18.19
C ARG A 357 37.04 7.39 19.37
N GLY A 358 38.23 7.93 19.11
CA GLY A 358 39.06 8.62 20.12
C GLY A 358 38.42 9.89 20.74
N GLN A 359 37.29 10.38 20.22
CA GLN A 359 36.54 11.50 20.83
C GLN A 359 35.50 11.07 21.87
N PHE A 360 35.18 9.78 21.95
CA PHE A 360 34.28 9.20 22.95
C PHE A 360 35.05 8.89 24.24
N SER A 361 34.36 8.82 25.38
CA SER A 361 35.00 8.41 26.65
C SER A 361 35.44 6.94 26.61
N PRO A 362 36.39 6.48 27.47
CA PRO A 362 36.86 5.10 27.44
C PRO A 362 35.74 4.04 27.57
N ALA A 363 34.74 4.30 28.42
CA ALA A 363 33.58 3.42 28.56
C ALA A 363 32.66 3.42 27.32
N GLU A 364 32.61 4.52 26.56
CA GLU A 364 31.93 4.56 25.26
C GLU A 364 32.77 3.93 24.14
N GLN A 365 34.10 3.95 24.23
CA GLN A 365 34.99 3.29 23.27
C GLN A 365 34.82 1.77 23.30
N GLU A 366 34.61 1.18 24.48
CA GLU A 366 34.28 -0.24 24.64
C GLU A 366 32.95 -0.65 23.97
N LEU A 367 32.02 0.29 23.71
CA LEU A 367 30.77 -0.01 23.01
C LEU A 367 30.99 -0.39 21.53
N PHE A 368 32.06 0.11 20.91
CA PHE A 368 32.40 -0.22 19.52
C PHE A 368 33.07 -1.59 19.39
N VAL A 369 33.44 -2.23 20.51
CA VAL A 369 33.91 -3.61 20.55
C VAL A 369 32.70 -4.53 20.76
N ILE A 370 32.07 -4.93 19.65
CA ILE A 370 30.97 -5.89 19.68
C ILE A 370 31.57 -7.30 19.93
N PRO A 371 31.18 -8.01 20.99
CA PRO A 371 31.71 -9.34 21.28
C PRO A 371 31.17 -10.35 20.25
N ASP A 372 32.04 -11.20 19.68
CA ASP A 372 31.60 -12.27 18.79
C ASP A 372 30.80 -13.30 19.59
N ILE A 373 29.54 -13.51 19.22
CA ILE A 373 28.64 -14.46 19.89
C ILE A 373 29.19 -15.89 19.75
N SER A 374 29.72 -16.26 18.59
CA SER A 374 30.21 -17.62 18.33
C SER A 374 31.50 -17.91 19.09
N GLU A 375 32.39 -16.93 19.23
CA GLU A 375 33.59 -17.07 20.05
C GLU A 375 33.24 -17.10 21.55
N GLY A 376 32.36 -16.20 21.99
CA GLY A 376 31.90 -16.12 23.38
C GLY A 376 31.14 -17.37 23.84
N LEU A 377 30.25 -17.91 23.00
CA LEU A 377 29.57 -19.19 23.25
C LEU A 377 30.60 -20.31 23.41
N SER A 378 31.55 -20.44 22.49
CA SER A 378 32.58 -21.50 22.57
C SER A 378 33.44 -21.39 23.83
N GLN A 379 33.69 -20.18 24.35
CA GLN A 379 34.40 -19.97 25.62
C GLN A 379 33.54 -20.32 26.84
N ILE A 380 32.24 -19.98 26.84
CA ILE A 380 31.33 -20.28 27.97
C ILE A 380 30.98 -21.77 28.02
N GLU A 381 30.75 -22.41 26.87
CA GLU A 381 30.50 -23.85 26.77
C GLU A 381 31.72 -24.66 27.17
N GLY A 382 32.93 -24.25 26.74
CA GLY A 382 34.20 -24.90 27.06
C GLY A 382 34.72 -24.70 28.49
N ASP A 383 34.13 -23.82 29.29
CA ASP A 383 34.53 -23.60 30.69
C ASP A 383 33.93 -24.69 31.60
N GLU A 384 34.75 -25.66 32.03
CA GLU A 384 34.35 -26.73 32.95
C GLU A 384 34.08 -26.24 34.40
N SER A 385 34.43 -25.00 34.74
CA SER A 385 34.25 -24.46 36.10
C SER A 385 32.84 -23.91 36.39
N LEU A 386 32.00 -23.78 35.36
CA LEU A 386 30.65 -23.20 35.45
C LEU A 386 29.57 -24.27 35.50
N THR A 387 28.61 -24.09 36.41
CA THR A 387 27.39 -24.91 36.41
C THR A 387 26.51 -24.60 35.18
N PRO A 388 25.59 -25.51 34.78
CA PRO A 388 24.69 -25.26 33.65
C PRO A 388 23.86 -23.98 33.81
N GLU A 389 23.39 -23.69 35.02
CA GLU A 389 22.62 -22.48 35.33
C GLU A 389 23.47 -21.20 35.17
N GLU A 390 24.75 -21.23 35.55
CA GLU A 390 25.69 -20.13 35.34
C GLU A 390 26.09 -19.97 33.86
N LYS A 391 26.17 -21.07 33.10
CA LYS A 391 26.39 -21.02 31.65
C LYS A 391 25.23 -20.32 30.95
N THR A 392 23.98 -20.72 31.21
CA THR A 392 22.79 -20.05 30.66
C THR A 392 22.78 -18.55 31.03
N ALA A 393 23.05 -18.20 32.28
CA ALA A 393 23.10 -16.79 32.71
C ALA A 393 24.19 -15.97 31.99
N LYS A 394 25.38 -16.54 31.76
CA LYS A 394 26.44 -15.87 30.98
C LYS A 394 26.11 -15.78 29.48
N ILE A 395 25.42 -16.77 28.93
CA ILE A 395 24.96 -16.75 27.53
C ILE A 395 23.93 -15.62 27.36
N ASP A 396 22.93 -15.53 28.23
CA ASP A 396 21.95 -14.44 28.24
C ASP A 396 22.63 -13.06 28.40
N GLU A 397 23.65 -12.95 29.25
CA GLU A 397 24.43 -11.73 29.41
C GLU A 397 25.23 -11.36 28.14
N LEU A 398 25.86 -12.34 27.47
CA LEU A 398 26.58 -12.16 26.22
C LEU A 398 25.65 -11.66 25.10
N TYR A 399 24.48 -12.30 24.92
CA TYR A 399 23.48 -11.87 23.94
C TYR A 399 22.95 -10.47 24.24
N ARG A 400 22.63 -10.17 25.50
CA ARG A 400 22.20 -8.82 25.93
C ARG A 400 23.26 -7.76 25.66
N LEU A 401 24.53 -8.05 25.98
CA LEU A 401 25.64 -7.12 25.76
C LEU A 401 25.90 -6.87 24.27
N HIS A 402 25.79 -7.92 23.44
CA HIS A 402 25.87 -7.81 21.98
C HIS A 402 24.76 -6.92 21.41
N SER A 403 23.48 -7.18 21.76
CA SER A 403 22.33 -6.37 21.34
C SER A 403 22.49 -4.91 21.76
N GLU A 404 22.81 -4.64 23.04
CA GLU A 404 22.93 -3.27 23.54
C GLU A 404 24.05 -2.48 22.83
N ARG A 405 25.21 -3.11 22.59
CA ARG A 405 26.34 -2.48 21.89
C ARG A 405 26.01 -2.23 20.41
N SER A 406 25.49 -3.25 19.72
CA SER A 406 25.11 -3.16 18.30
C SER A 406 24.09 -2.03 18.06
N GLU A 407 23.02 -2.00 18.84
CA GLU A 407 21.96 -0.97 18.76
C GLU A 407 22.48 0.44 19.08
N LYS A 408 23.45 0.58 20.00
CA LYS A 408 24.10 1.88 20.29
C LYS A 408 24.98 2.34 19.13
N VAL A 409 25.76 1.46 18.52
CA VAL A 409 26.55 1.77 17.31
C VAL A 409 25.64 2.17 16.16
N HIS A 410 24.52 1.47 15.96
CA HIS A 410 23.49 1.83 14.98
C HIS A 410 22.88 3.22 15.25
N THR A 411 22.50 3.50 16.50
CA THR A 411 21.98 4.82 16.94
C THR A 411 22.95 5.96 16.60
N ILE A 412 24.26 5.76 16.82
CA ILE A 412 25.32 6.74 16.47
C ILE A 412 25.37 6.96 14.95
N SER A 413 25.33 5.89 14.16
CA SER A 413 25.35 5.97 12.70
C SER A 413 24.14 6.75 12.15
N GLN A 414 22.92 6.43 12.61
CA GLN A 414 21.71 7.14 12.17
C GLN A 414 21.70 8.61 12.61
N LEU A 415 22.20 8.92 13.81
CA LEU A 415 22.37 10.32 14.23
C LEU A 415 23.39 11.06 13.35
N LEU A 416 24.55 10.46 13.04
CA LEU A 416 25.53 11.06 12.12
C LEU A 416 24.93 11.30 10.74
N LYS A 417 24.10 10.36 10.25
CA LYS A 417 23.37 10.44 8.97
C LYS A 417 22.34 11.57 8.98
N ALA A 418 21.47 11.61 9.98
CA ALA A 418 20.52 12.70 10.19
C ALA A 418 21.21 14.07 10.30
N TYR A 419 22.36 14.17 10.98
CA TYR A 419 23.09 15.43 11.10
C TYR A 419 23.81 15.86 9.82
N SER A 420 24.40 14.93 9.06
CA SER A 420 25.32 15.24 7.95
C SER A 420 24.69 15.21 6.55
N LEU A 421 23.60 14.46 6.36
CA LEU A 421 22.97 14.25 5.05
C LEU A 421 21.55 14.81 4.91
N PHE A 422 20.85 15.12 6.00
CA PHE A 422 19.45 15.59 5.96
C PHE A 422 19.33 17.03 6.50
N GLU A 423 19.09 17.99 5.60
CA GLU A 423 18.84 19.40 5.91
C GLU A 423 17.34 19.68 6.09
N LYS A 424 17.05 20.58 7.04
CA LYS A 424 15.70 21.09 7.27
C LYS A 424 15.30 22.02 6.14
N ASP A 425 14.03 21.98 5.76
CA ASP A 425 13.41 22.72 4.66
C ASP A 425 13.94 22.31 3.26
N VAL A 426 14.67 21.19 3.17
CA VAL A 426 15.12 20.56 1.92
C VAL A 426 14.56 19.13 1.83
N GLU A 427 15.08 18.17 2.60
CA GLU A 427 14.59 16.78 2.58
C GLU A 427 13.41 16.55 3.55
N TYR A 428 13.23 17.40 4.56
CA TYR A 428 12.09 17.36 5.48
C TYR A 428 11.75 18.75 6.06
N VAL A 429 10.51 18.92 6.52
CA VAL A 429 10.05 20.08 7.30
C VAL A 429 9.57 19.63 8.67
N VAL A 430 9.47 20.57 9.63
CA VAL A 430 8.87 20.30 10.94
C VAL A 430 7.57 21.10 11.08
N GLN A 431 6.45 20.40 11.24
CA GLN A 431 5.10 20.97 11.39
C GLN A 431 4.35 20.22 12.50
N ASP A 432 3.54 20.94 13.29
CA ASP A 432 2.71 20.38 14.38
C ASP A 432 3.47 19.42 15.34
N GLU A 433 4.70 19.79 15.71
CA GLU A 433 5.62 18.95 16.50
C GLU A 433 5.88 17.56 15.89
N LYS A 434 5.95 17.47 14.56
CA LYS A 434 6.32 16.25 13.80
C LYS A 434 7.28 16.55 12.65
N VAL A 435 8.11 15.56 12.31
CA VAL A 435 8.95 15.57 11.11
C VAL A 435 8.15 15.07 9.92
N MET A 436 8.09 15.85 8.85
CA MET A 436 7.33 15.54 7.64
C MET A 436 8.27 15.55 6.43
N ILE A 437 8.34 14.44 5.71
CA ILE A 437 9.25 14.28 4.56
C ILE A 437 8.82 15.19 3.42
N VAL A 438 9.79 15.82 2.76
CA VAL A 438 9.59 16.58 1.52
C VAL A 438 10.12 15.74 0.35
N ASP A 439 9.31 15.62 -0.69
CA ASP A 439 9.75 15.08 -1.98
C ASP A 439 10.71 16.06 -2.65
N GLU A 440 11.99 15.68 -2.77
CA GLU A 440 13.07 16.47 -3.37
C GLU A 440 12.75 16.95 -4.80
N PHE A 441 11.94 16.20 -5.56
CA PHE A 441 11.61 16.52 -6.95
C PHE A 441 10.37 17.41 -7.09
N THR A 442 9.44 17.35 -6.13
CA THR A 442 8.14 18.07 -6.25
C THR A 442 7.90 19.13 -5.18
N GLY A 443 8.75 19.21 -4.16
CA GLY A 443 8.58 20.09 -2.99
C GLY A 443 7.31 19.79 -2.17
N ARG A 444 6.70 18.61 -2.38
CA ARG A 444 5.46 18.22 -1.70
C ARG A 444 5.78 17.57 -0.36
N ILE A 445 4.97 17.90 0.65
CA ILE A 445 4.99 17.22 1.94
C ILE A 445 4.31 15.86 1.78
N LEU A 446 5.05 14.78 2.06
CA LEU A 446 4.59 13.40 2.00
C LEU A 446 4.02 12.98 3.37
N ALA A 447 2.77 13.36 3.64
CA ALA A 447 2.10 13.02 4.88
C ALA A 447 2.01 11.49 5.10
N GLY A 448 2.26 11.05 6.34
CA GLY A 448 2.24 9.63 6.73
C GLY A 448 3.48 8.82 6.33
N ARG A 449 4.47 9.39 5.64
CA ARG A 449 5.73 8.69 5.31
C ARG A 449 6.83 8.92 6.34
N ARG A 450 7.64 7.88 6.59
CA ARG A 450 8.83 7.89 7.44
C ARG A 450 10.05 7.39 6.69
N TYR A 451 11.23 7.76 7.19
CA TYR A 451 12.48 7.10 6.82
C TYR A 451 12.62 5.81 7.65
N SER A 452 13.10 4.74 7.03
CA SER A 452 13.32 3.44 7.67
C SER A 452 14.55 3.44 8.58
N ASP A 453 14.82 2.30 9.25
CA ASP A 453 16.12 2.00 9.86
C ASP A 453 16.55 3.02 10.93
N GLY A 454 15.62 3.43 11.80
CA GLY A 454 15.87 4.41 12.88
C GLY A 454 16.21 5.85 12.40
N LEU A 455 16.28 6.11 11.09
CA LEU A 455 16.70 7.41 10.55
C LEU A 455 15.66 8.51 10.82
N HIS A 456 14.36 8.19 10.76
CA HIS A 456 13.31 9.17 11.06
C HIS A 456 13.36 9.58 12.53
N GLN A 457 13.57 8.61 13.43
CA GLN A 457 13.78 8.79 14.86
C GLN A 457 15.04 9.61 15.14
N ALA A 458 16.12 9.40 14.37
CA ALA A 458 17.33 10.22 14.44
C ALA A 458 17.08 11.68 14.01
N ILE A 459 16.20 11.94 13.04
CA ILE A 459 15.82 13.30 12.61
C ILE A 459 14.87 13.96 13.63
N GLU A 460 13.87 13.23 14.15
CA GLU A 460 13.02 13.67 15.26
C GLU A 460 13.89 14.03 16.49
N ALA A 461 14.84 13.15 16.83
CA ALA A 461 15.81 13.39 17.89
C ALA A 461 16.69 14.61 17.61
N LYS A 462 17.25 14.76 16.40
CA LYS A 462 18.07 15.92 15.96
C LYS A 462 17.32 17.23 16.21
N GLU A 463 16.10 17.33 15.71
CA GLU A 463 15.25 18.53 15.79
C GLU A 463 14.67 18.78 17.19
N GLY A 464 14.75 17.80 18.10
CA GLY A 464 14.17 17.91 19.46
C GLY A 464 12.65 17.75 19.48
N VAL A 465 12.12 17.08 18.45
CA VAL A 465 10.73 16.69 18.32
C VAL A 465 10.45 15.46 19.20
N ARG A 466 9.18 15.19 19.53
CA ARG A 466 8.80 13.92 20.17
C ARG A 466 9.17 12.77 19.23
N ILE A 467 10.21 12.03 19.59
CA ILE A 467 10.56 10.78 18.92
C ILE A 467 9.36 9.84 19.03
N GLU A 468 8.90 9.30 17.90
CA GLU A 468 7.90 8.22 17.87
C GLU A 468 8.60 6.87 17.72
N GLY A 469 7.98 5.80 18.24
CA GLY A 469 8.63 4.48 18.27
C GLY A 469 8.98 4.00 16.86
N GLU A 470 9.97 3.10 16.76
CA GLU A 470 10.23 2.45 15.47
C GLU A 470 8.96 1.77 14.96
N SER A 471 8.68 2.00 13.67
CA SER A 471 7.47 1.53 13.01
C SER A 471 7.76 0.18 12.35
N GLN A 472 7.49 -0.90 13.07
CA GLN A 472 7.64 -2.27 12.56
C GLN A 472 6.47 -2.59 11.62
N THR A 473 6.75 -3.29 10.52
CA THR A 473 5.71 -3.82 9.62
C THR A 473 4.87 -4.85 10.36
N LEU A 474 3.57 -4.58 10.52
CA LEU A 474 2.60 -5.51 11.11
C LEU A 474 1.98 -6.41 10.04
N ALA A 475 1.67 -5.82 8.88
CA ALA A 475 1.13 -6.51 7.72
C ALA A 475 1.58 -5.80 6.44
N THR A 476 1.86 -6.56 5.39
CA THR A 476 2.22 -6.05 4.06
C THR A 476 1.58 -6.93 2.99
N ILE A 477 1.18 -6.41 1.83
CA ILE A 477 0.83 -7.22 0.65
C ILE A 477 1.11 -6.44 -0.65
N THR A 478 1.58 -7.12 -1.70
CA THR A 478 1.63 -6.52 -3.04
C THR A 478 0.24 -6.46 -3.68
N LEU A 479 -0.05 -5.42 -4.48
CA LEU A 479 -1.29 -5.37 -5.26
C LEU A 479 -1.43 -6.59 -6.19
N GLN A 480 -0.30 -7.09 -6.69
CA GLN A 480 -0.16 -8.34 -7.45
C GLN A 480 -0.83 -9.51 -6.72
N ASN A 481 -0.38 -9.82 -5.50
CA ASN A 481 -0.89 -10.96 -4.75
C ASN A 481 -2.29 -10.70 -4.19
N TYR A 482 -2.62 -9.46 -3.84
CA TYR A 482 -3.99 -9.09 -3.45
C TYR A 482 -5.02 -9.42 -4.55
N PHE A 483 -4.79 -8.99 -5.79
CA PHE A 483 -5.74 -9.24 -6.88
C PHE A 483 -5.74 -10.69 -7.39
N ARG A 484 -4.66 -11.46 -7.14
CA ARG A 484 -4.61 -12.91 -7.40
C ARG A 484 -5.53 -13.75 -6.51
N MET A 485 -6.01 -13.20 -5.39
CA MET A 485 -6.96 -13.91 -4.49
C MET A 485 -8.40 -13.95 -5.02
N TYR A 486 -8.72 -13.21 -6.09
CA TYR A 486 -10.10 -13.18 -6.62
C TYR A 486 -10.40 -14.39 -7.52
N ASP A 487 -11.54 -15.06 -7.30
CA ASP A 487 -12.02 -16.19 -8.13
C ASP A 487 -12.06 -15.81 -9.63
N LYS A 488 -12.42 -14.55 -9.91
CA LYS A 488 -12.36 -13.95 -11.24
C LYS A 488 -11.83 -12.51 -11.15
N LEU A 489 -10.91 -12.16 -12.05
CA LEU A 489 -10.34 -10.83 -12.18
C LEU A 489 -10.51 -10.34 -13.62
N ALA A 490 -10.88 -9.07 -13.80
CA ALA A 490 -10.99 -8.41 -15.09
C ALA A 490 -10.54 -6.95 -15.00
N GLY A 491 -10.33 -6.30 -16.15
CA GLY A 491 -9.96 -4.89 -16.14
C GLY A 491 -10.24 -4.17 -17.45
N MET A 492 -10.26 -2.85 -17.40
CA MET A 492 -10.46 -2.00 -18.58
C MET A 492 -9.48 -0.83 -18.56
N THR A 493 -9.02 -0.44 -19.75
CA THR A 493 -8.17 0.74 -19.94
C THR A 493 -8.19 1.16 -21.41
N GLY A 494 -7.60 2.31 -21.75
CA GLY A 494 -7.37 2.70 -23.14
C GLY A 494 -6.05 2.21 -23.73
N THR A 495 -5.18 1.56 -22.94
CA THR A 495 -3.78 1.32 -23.33
C THR A 495 -3.12 0.11 -22.61
N ALA A 496 -3.63 -1.11 -22.75
CA ALA A 496 -3.07 -2.33 -22.15
C ALA A 496 -2.14 -3.14 -23.09
N GLU A 497 -2.29 -3.02 -24.41
CA GLU A 497 -1.60 -3.81 -25.44
C GLU A 497 -0.08 -3.84 -25.24
N THR A 498 0.52 -2.73 -24.78
CA THR A 498 1.97 -2.62 -24.57
C THR A 498 2.48 -3.53 -23.46
N GLU A 499 1.67 -3.74 -22.41
CA GLU A 499 2.00 -4.53 -21.22
C GLU A 499 1.28 -5.89 -21.19
N ALA A 500 0.64 -6.31 -22.29
CA ALA A 500 -0.16 -7.53 -22.36
C ALA A 500 0.59 -8.80 -21.92
N GLN A 501 1.91 -8.85 -22.14
CA GLN A 501 2.77 -9.94 -21.67
C GLN A 501 2.94 -9.92 -20.15
N GLU A 502 3.15 -8.76 -19.53
CA GLU A 502 3.26 -8.62 -18.07
C GLU A 502 1.94 -8.96 -17.37
N LEU A 503 0.82 -8.47 -17.92
CA LEU A 503 -0.52 -8.75 -17.42
C LEU A 503 -0.86 -10.24 -17.47
N TRP A 504 -0.43 -10.94 -18.53
CA TRP A 504 -0.54 -12.39 -18.63
C TRP A 504 0.41 -13.14 -17.68
N ASP A 505 1.68 -12.74 -17.61
CA ASP A 505 2.70 -13.44 -16.82
C ASP A 505 2.43 -13.36 -15.31
N ILE A 506 1.93 -12.22 -14.83
CA ILE A 506 1.56 -12.01 -13.41
C ILE A 506 0.13 -12.50 -13.13
N TYR A 507 -0.86 -11.95 -13.82
CA TYR A 507 -2.29 -12.10 -13.46
C TYR A 507 -3.08 -13.10 -14.32
N LYS A 508 -2.46 -13.67 -15.36
CA LYS A 508 -3.14 -14.50 -16.39
C LYS A 508 -4.27 -13.76 -17.12
N LEU A 509 -4.21 -12.43 -17.13
CA LEU A 509 -5.16 -11.57 -17.83
C LEU A 509 -4.75 -11.40 -19.30
N ASP A 510 -5.60 -11.86 -20.22
CA ASP A 510 -5.42 -11.66 -21.65
C ASP A 510 -5.97 -10.28 -22.08
N VAL A 511 -5.33 -9.61 -23.04
CA VAL A 511 -5.74 -8.27 -23.51
C VAL A 511 -6.47 -8.39 -24.85
N VAL A 512 -7.69 -7.87 -24.91
CA VAL A 512 -8.51 -7.80 -26.12
C VAL A 512 -8.75 -6.35 -26.50
N CYS A 513 -8.16 -5.92 -27.62
CA CYS A 513 -8.40 -4.60 -28.20
C CYS A 513 -9.81 -4.54 -28.81
N ILE A 514 -10.66 -3.70 -28.23
CA ILE A 514 -12.04 -3.49 -28.66
C ILE A 514 -12.05 -2.41 -29.77
N PRO A 515 -12.77 -2.62 -30.89
CA PRO A 515 -12.89 -1.59 -31.93
C PRO A 515 -13.63 -0.36 -31.38
N THR A 516 -13.26 0.83 -31.86
CA THR A 516 -14.00 2.07 -31.53
C THR A 516 -15.33 2.12 -32.28
N ASN A 517 -16.33 2.77 -31.68
CA ASN A 517 -17.66 2.96 -32.26
C ASN A 517 -17.62 3.78 -33.57
N GLU A 518 -16.86 4.88 -33.55
CA GLU A 518 -16.55 5.72 -34.72
C GLU A 518 -15.03 5.73 -34.96
N SER A 519 -14.59 5.97 -36.19
CA SER A 519 -13.17 5.90 -36.56
C SER A 519 -12.36 7.08 -36.02
N VAL A 520 -11.18 6.83 -35.45
CA VAL A 520 -10.35 7.89 -34.83
C VAL A 520 -9.76 8.82 -35.89
N ARG A 521 -10.28 10.05 -35.97
CA ARG A 521 -9.88 11.05 -36.97
C ARG A 521 -8.73 11.96 -36.50
N ARG A 522 -8.26 11.88 -35.26
CA ARG A 522 -7.17 12.74 -34.72
C ARG A 522 -5.89 12.64 -35.55
N LEU A 523 -5.29 13.79 -35.89
CA LEU A 523 -3.95 13.86 -36.49
C LEU A 523 -2.85 13.92 -35.41
N ASP A 524 -1.96 12.94 -35.38
CA ASP A 524 -0.81 12.91 -34.47
C ASP A 524 0.43 13.40 -35.22
N TYR A 525 0.92 14.59 -34.87
CA TYR A 525 2.13 15.18 -35.45
C TYR A 525 3.40 14.48 -34.95
N ASN A 526 4.48 14.61 -35.73
CA ASN A 526 5.81 14.20 -35.30
C ASN A 526 6.30 15.04 -34.10
N ASP A 527 7.20 14.45 -33.31
CA ASP A 527 7.83 15.12 -32.18
C ASP A 527 8.74 16.27 -32.65
N VAL A 528 8.67 17.41 -31.95
CA VAL A 528 9.45 18.63 -32.20
C VAL A 528 10.56 18.70 -31.16
N ILE A 529 11.82 18.64 -31.60
CA ILE A 529 12.99 18.50 -30.71
C ILE A 529 13.87 19.75 -30.79
N TYR A 530 14.23 20.30 -29.64
CA TYR A 530 15.05 21.50 -29.45
C TYR A 530 16.37 21.20 -28.73
N ARG A 531 17.31 22.14 -28.76
CA ARG A 531 18.60 22.01 -28.06
C ARG A 531 18.42 22.24 -26.55
N THR A 532 17.66 23.27 -26.17
CA THR A 532 17.48 23.66 -24.76
C THR A 532 16.01 23.64 -24.29
N ARG A 533 15.77 23.47 -22.98
CA ARG A 533 14.44 23.61 -22.35
C ARG A 533 13.85 25.00 -22.62
N ARG A 534 14.69 26.04 -22.76
CA ARG A 534 14.27 27.42 -23.03
C ARG A 534 13.62 27.57 -24.41
N GLU A 535 14.25 27.04 -25.46
CA GLU A 535 13.65 27.00 -26.81
C GLU A 535 12.33 26.22 -26.81
N LYS A 536 12.36 25.01 -26.23
CA LYS A 536 11.19 24.12 -26.09
C LYS A 536 9.99 24.86 -25.48
N TYR A 537 10.17 25.52 -24.34
CA TYR A 537 9.09 26.25 -23.67
C TYR A 537 8.61 27.47 -24.46
N ASN A 538 9.50 28.20 -25.13
CA ASN A 538 9.09 29.32 -26.00
C ASN A 538 8.23 28.83 -27.18
N ALA A 539 8.60 27.70 -27.79
CA ALA A 539 7.84 27.10 -28.88
C ALA A 539 6.46 26.59 -28.44
N ILE A 540 6.38 25.92 -27.28
CA ILE A 540 5.12 25.50 -26.65
C ILE A 540 4.21 26.71 -26.41
N ILE A 541 4.74 27.80 -25.85
CA ILE A 541 3.96 29.02 -25.56
C ILE A 541 3.44 29.67 -26.84
N ASN A 542 4.20 29.65 -27.93
CA ASN A 542 3.73 30.16 -29.22
C ASN A 542 2.59 29.29 -29.80
N ASP A 543 2.71 27.96 -29.77
CA ASP A 543 1.66 27.03 -30.26
C ASP A 543 0.35 27.17 -29.46
N ILE A 544 0.46 27.38 -28.14
CA ILE A 544 -0.70 27.72 -27.27
C ILE A 544 -1.32 29.07 -27.67
N ILE A 545 -0.51 30.09 -27.95
CA ILE A 545 -1.00 31.43 -28.34
C ILE A 545 -1.71 31.37 -29.69
N ASP A 546 -1.15 30.68 -30.69
CA ASP A 546 -1.74 30.57 -32.03
C ASP A 546 -3.05 29.76 -32.01
N SER A 547 -3.09 28.68 -31.21
CA SER A 547 -4.31 27.91 -30.95
C SER A 547 -5.37 28.75 -30.20
N TYR A 548 -4.97 29.51 -29.18
CA TYR A 548 -5.87 30.38 -28.43
C TYR A 548 -6.44 31.52 -29.30
N ASN A 549 -5.60 32.16 -30.12
CA ASN A 549 -5.99 33.24 -31.02
C ASN A 549 -6.96 32.76 -32.12
N SER A 550 -6.82 31.51 -32.58
CA SER A 550 -7.79 30.87 -33.47
C SER A 550 -9.06 30.36 -32.75
N GLY A 551 -9.14 30.53 -31.43
CA GLY A 551 -10.25 30.12 -30.57
C GLY A 551 -10.28 28.64 -30.23
N ARG A 552 -9.25 27.88 -30.60
CA ARG A 552 -9.19 26.43 -30.45
C ARG A 552 -8.87 26.03 -29.00
N PRO A 553 -9.56 25.03 -28.41
CA PRO A 553 -9.21 24.53 -27.09
C PRO A 553 -7.87 23.78 -27.08
N VAL A 554 -7.10 23.95 -26.01
CA VAL A 554 -5.75 23.36 -25.83
C VAL A 554 -5.62 22.67 -24.47
N LEU A 555 -5.14 21.42 -24.48
CA LEU A 555 -4.68 20.70 -23.30
C LEU A 555 -3.17 20.49 -23.37
N VAL A 556 -2.46 20.98 -22.37
CA VAL A 556 -0.99 20.88 -22.24
C VAL A 556 -0.66 19.87 -21.15
N GLY A 557 -0.03 18.74 -21.49
CA GLY A 557 0.40 17.72 -20.54
C GLY A 557 1.87 17.91 -20.14
N THR A 558 2.16 18.05 -18.85
CA THR A 558 3.51 18.19 -18.28
C THR A 558 3.87 16.99 -17.41
N VAL A 559 5.16 16.64 -17.28
CA VAL A 559 5.60 15.54 -16.40
C VAL A 559 5.71 15.91 -14.92
N SER A 560 5.89 17.20 -14.62
CA SER A 560 6.05 17.69 -13.24
C SER A 560 5.26 18.97 -12.96
N VAL A 561 5.05 19.24 -11.67
CA VAL A 561 4.40 20.47 -11.17
C VAL A 561 5.27 21.69 -11.45
N GLU A 562 6.60 21.54 -11.38
CA GLU A 562 7.53 22.63 -11.67
C GLU A 562 7.38 23.12 -13.12
N VAL A 563 7.24 22.19 -14.07
CA VAL A 563 7.02 22.52 -15.48
C VAL A 563 5.66 23.19 -15.67
N SER A 564 4.59 22.70 -15.01
CA SER A 564 3.26 23.31 -15.12
C SER A 564 3.22 24.74 -14.57
N GLU A 565 3.84 24.98 -13.41
CA GLU A 565 3.97 26.32 -12.81
C GLU A 565 4.90 27.24 -13.61
N THR A 566 5.88 26.69 -14.32
CA THR A 566 6.75 27.46 -15.23
C THR A 566 5.98 27.95 -16.46
N LEU A 567 5.23 27.06 -17.11
CA LEU A 567 4.38 27.42 -18.25
C LEU A 567 3.24 28.35 -17.85
N SER A 568 2.59 28.12 -16.70
CA SER A 568 1.62 29.02 -16.05
C SER A 568 2.17 30.44 -15.91
N ARG A 569 3.38 30.60 -15.34
CA ARG A 569 4.05 31.92 -15.23
C ARG A 569 4.33 32.57 -16.60
N MET A 570 4.70 31.78 -17.62
CA MET A 570 4.92 32.30 -18.99
C MET A 570 3.61 32.76 -19.65
N LEU A 571 2.53 31.99 -19.54
CA LEU A 571 1.21 32.36 -20.06
C LEU A 571 0.61 33.58 -19.34
N LYS A 572 0.79 33.70 -18.01
CA LYS A 572 0.38 34.90 -17.23
C LYS A 572 1.05 36.17 -17.77
N ARG A 573 2.35 36.12 -18.09
CA ARG A 573 3.08 37.26 -18.72
C ARG A 573 2.53 37.62 -20.11
N LYS A 574 2.02 36.64 -20.85
CA LYS A 574 1.39 36.81 -22.18
C LYS A 574 -0.12 37.13 -22.09
N LYS A 575 -0.69 37.25 -20.89
CA LYS A 575 -2.13 37.51 -20.62
C LYS A 575 -3.09 36.46 -21.20
N ILE A 576 -2.64 35.21 -21.37
CA ILE A 576 -3.50 34.10 -21.80
C ILE A 576 -4.21 33.51 -20.57
N PRO A 577 -5.55 33.47 -20.52
CA PRO A 577 -6.28 32.80 -19.45
C PRO A 577 -6.10 31.29 -19.55
N HIS A 578 -5.80 30.62 -18.43
CA HIS A 578 -5.57 29.18 -18.38
C HIS A 578 -5.86 28.63 -16.99
N ASN A 579 -6.16 27.34 -16.93
CA ASN A 579 -6.27 26.57 -15.69
C ASN A 579 -5.08 25.63 -15.52
N VAL A 580 -4.73 25.28 -14.28
CA VAL A 580 -3.66 24.32 -13.96
C VAL A 580 -4.22 23.21 -13.06
N LEU A 581 -4.03 21.97 -13.46
CA LEU A 581 -4.48 20.76 -12.75
C LEU A 581 -3.26 20.06 -12.17
N ASN A 582 -3.25 19.82 -10.86
CA ASN A 582 -2.06 19.39 -10.12
C ASN A 582 -2.29 18.08 -9.32
N ALA A 583 -3.38 17.35 -9.59
CA ALA A 583 -3.81 16.17 -8.85
C ALA A 583 -3.90 16.44 -7.33
N LYS A 584 -4.54 17.56 -6.95
CA LYS A 584 -4.77 17.95 -5.54
C LYS A 584 -6.25 17.96 -5.16
N PHE A 585 -7.15 18.35 -6.06
CA PHE A 585 -8.57 18.52 -5.77
C PHE A 585 -9.41 17.89 -6.88
N HIS A 586 -9.58 16.55 -6.83
CA HIS A 586 -10.14 15.77 -7.95
C HIS A 586 -11.50 16.27 -8.45
N GLN A 587 -12.41 16.70 -7.56
CA GLN A 587 -13.71 17.26 -7.95
C GLN A 587 -13.58 18.56 -8.75
N MET A 588 -12.83 19.54 -8.23
CA MET A 588 -12.61 20.81 -8.93
C MET A 588 -11.83 20.61 -10.24
N GLU A 589 -10.90 19.66 -10.27
CA GLU A 589 -10.17 19.30 -11.49
C GLU A 589 -11.11 18.67 -12.53
N ALA A 590 -12.04 17.80 -12.13
CA ALA A 590 -13.06 17.22 -13.02
C ALA A 590 -13.97 18.31 -13.61
N GLU A 591 -14.42 19.27 -12.81
CA GLU A 591 -15.23 20.41 -13.28
C GLU A 591 -14.46 21.27 -14.30
N ILE A 592 -13.16 21.51 -14.10
CA ILE A 592 -12.32 22.23 -15.07
C ILE A 592 -12.17 21.41 -16.36
N VAL A 593 -11.91 20.11 -16.25
CA VAL A 593 -11.69 19.20 -17.40
C VAL A 593 -12.94 19.06 -18.27
N ALA A 594 -14.12 18.93 -17.66
CA ALA A 594 -15.40 18.89 -18.37
C ALA A 594 -15.63 20.15 -19.21
N ASN A 595 -15.03 21.28 -18.84
CA ASN A 595 -15.12 22.56 -19.53
C ASN A 595 -13.91 22.87 -20.44
N ALA A 596 -12.90 21.99 -20.51
CA ALA A 596 -11.67 22.21 -21.27
C ALA A 596 -11.85 22.15 -22.81
N GLY A 597 -13.00 21.67 -23.30
CA GLY A 597 -13.34 21.62 -24.73
C GLY A 597 -14.07 22.86 -25.26
N ARG A 598 -14.27 23.90 -24.44
CA ARG A 598 -14.91 25.16 -24.82
C ARG A 598 -13.97 26.06 -25.65
N LYS A 599 -14.55 26.98 -26.43
CA LYS A 599 -13.81 27.97 -27.24
C LYS A 599 -12.78 28.75 -26.41
N GLY A 600 -11.53 28.73 -26.85
CA GLY A 600 -10.40 29.42 -26.20
C GLY A 600 -9.99 28.86 -24.84
N ALA A 601 -10.48 27.69 -24.42
CA ALA A 601 -10.05 27.08 -23.17
C ALA A 601 -8.59 26.58 -23.26
N VAL A 602 -7.74 27.02 -22.33
CA VAL A 602 -6.37 26.52 -22.18
C VAL A 602 -6.23 25.86 -20.82
N THR A 603 -5.86 24.58 -20.81
CA THR A 603 -5.73 23.78 -19.59
C THR A 603 -4.35 23.13 -19.54
N ILE A 604 -3.63 23.29 -18.44
CA ILE A 604 -2.36 22.59 -18.17
C ILE A 604 -2.66 21.46 -17.19
N ALA A 605 -2.29 20.23 -17.52
CA ALA A 605 -2.45 19.06 -16.69
C ALA A 605 -1.08 18.47 -16.32
N THR A 606 -0.79 18.40 -15.02
CA THR A 606 0.39 17.70 -14.53
C THR A 606 0.16 16.19 -14.53
N ASN A 607 1.06 15.45 -15.18
CA ASN A 607 0.96 14.04 -15.57
C ASN A 607 -0.39 13.72 -16.24
N MET A 608 -1.33 13.21 -15.44
CA MET A 608 -2.68 12.83 -15.89
C MET A 608 -3.76 13.37 -14.94
N ALA A 609 -3.52 14.53 -14.31
CA ALA A 609 -4.55 15.26 -13.58
C ALA A 609 -5.80 15.46 -14.47
N GLY A 610 -6.99 15.24 -13.90
CA GLY A 610 -8.23 15.10 -14.69
C GLY A 610 -8.50 13.70 -15.27
N ARG A 611 -7.87 12.64 -14.74
CA ARG A 611 -8.18 11.26 -15.14
C ARG A 611 -9.65 10.89 -14.86
N GLY A 612 -10.18 9.93 -15.62
CA GLY A 612 -11.56 9.46 -15.52
C GLY A 612 -12.62 10.47 -16.00
N THR A 613 -12.28 11.75 -16.20
CA THR A 613 -13.22 12.76 -16.69
C THR A 613 -13.04 13.02 -18.18
N ASP A 614 -14.18 13.13 -18.87
CA ASP A 614 -14.22 13.27 -20.32
C ASP A 614 -14.32 14.74 -20.77
N ILE A 615 -13.47 15.12 -21.71
CA ILE A 615 -13.48 16.45 -22.33
C ILE A 615 -14.46 16.40 -23.50
N LYS A 616 -15.66 16.96 -23.32
CA LYS A 616 -16.64 17.14 -24.40
C LYS A 616 -16.26 18.37 -25.22
N ILE A 617 -16.22 18.23 -26.54
CA ILE A 617 -15.96 19.33 -27.46
C ILE A 617 -17.27 20.09 -27.70
N ASP A 618 -17.24 21.40 -27.54
CA ASP A 618 -18.37 22.28 -27.89
C ASP A 618 -18.61 22.18 -29.41
N PRO A 619 -19.82 21.87 -29.92
CA PRO A 619 -20.06 21.67 -31.35
C PRO A 619 -19.58 22.82 -32.24
N GLN A 620 -19.56 24.06 -31.72
CA GLN A 620 -19.03 25.22 -32.43
C GLN A 620 -17.53 25.10 -32.80
N MET A 621 -16.78 24.23 -32.10
CA MET A 621 -15.36 23.95 -32.33
C MET A 621 -15.12 22.88 -33.41
N ILE A 622 -16.18 22.28 -33.96
CA ILE A 622 -16.14 21.34 -35.07
C ILE A 622 -16.62 22.09 -36.33
N ARG A 623 -15.71 22.36 -37.27
CA ARG A 623 -16.06 23.15 -38.48
C ARG A 623 -16.99 22.42 -39.46
N HIS A 624 -16.98 21.08 -39.44
CA HIS A 624 -17.84 20.24 -40.27
C HIS A 624 -17.85 18.81 -39.72
N GLU A 625 -19.02 18.16 -39.68
CA GLU A 625 -19.19 16.82 -39.11
C GLU A 625 -18.41 15.74 -39.91
N ASN A 626 -18.35 15.89 -41.24
CA ASN A 626 -17.56 15.02 -42.12
C ASN A 626 -16.09 15.48 -42.29
N CYS A 627 -15.45 15.96 -41.22
CA CYS A 627 -14.01 16.28 -41.26
C CYS A 627 -13.18 15.00 -41.38
N ALA A 628 -12.40 14.86 -42.47
CA ALA A 628 -11.65 13.65 -42.83
C ALA A 628 -10.13 13.84 -42.74
N LEU A 629 -9.62 14.09 -41.53
CA LEU A 629 -8.18 14.30 -41.25
C LEU A 629 -7.31 13.05 -41.53
N LYS A 630 -7.89 11.85 -41.40
CA LYS A 630 -7.33 10.55 -41.81
C LYS A 630 -8.35 9.83 -42.68
N ASP A 631 -7.86 9.08 -43.68
CA ASP A 631 -8.56 8.16 -44.58
C ASP A 631 -10.08 8.40 -44.71
N PRO A 632 -10.52 9.26 -45.67
CA PRO A 632 -11.93 9.54 -45.85
C PRO A 632 -12.69 8.24 -46.18
N ASP A 633 -13.78 8.00 -45.44
CA ASP A 633 -14.75 6.96 -45.77
C ASP A 633 -15.29 7.24 -47.19
N PRO A 634 -15.12 6.31 -48.16
CA PRO A 634 -15.52 6.53 -49.54
C PRO A 634 -17.04 6.73 -49.72
N ASN A 635 -17.85 6.47 -48.69
CA ASN A 635 -19.30 6.67 -48.69
C ASN A 635 -19.76 7.97 -48.01
N ARG A 636 -18.85 8.78 -47.43
CA ARG A 636 -19.17 10.03 -46.71
C ARG A 636 -18.61 11.23 -47.48
N GLU A 637 -19.41 12.27 -47.73
CA GLU A 637 -18.95 13.49 -48.39
C GLU A 637 -17.86 14.20 -47.57
N VAL A 638 -16.69 14.40 -48.16
CA VAL A 638 -15.53 15.04 -47.50
C VAL A 638 -15.83 16.51 -47.21
N CYS A 639 -15.47 16.98 -46.00
CA CYS A 639 -15.55 18.39 -45.60
C CYS A 639 -15.07 19.36 -46.71
N PRO A 640 -15.92 20.32 -47.15
CA PRO A 640 -15.57 21.21 -48.27
C PRO A 640 -14.38 22.13 -47.95
N TYR A 641 -14.20 22.49 -46.67
CA TYR A 641 -13.11 23.34 -46.19
C TYR A 641 -11.76 22.63 -46.05
N PHE A 642 -11.69 21.31 -46.33
CA PHE A 642 -10.52 20.50 -46.02
C PHE A 642 -9.23 20.97 -46.71
N ASN A 643 -9.33 21.27 -48.01
CA ASN A 643 -8.22 21.75 -48.84
C ASN A 643 -7.92 23.23 -48.59
N GLU A 644 -8.96 24.06 -48.45
CA GLU A 644 -8.85 25.51 -48.20
C GLU A 644 -8.08 25.81 -46.91
N LEU A 645 -8.38 25.08 -45.84
CA LEU A 645 -7.77 25.28 -44.52
C LEU A 645 -6.49 24.46 -44.29
N GLN A 646 -5.95 23.81 -45.33
CA GLN A 646 -4.76 22.95 -45.26
C GLN A 646 -4.80 21.96 -44.07
N CYS A 647 -5.93 21.29 -43.86
CA CYS A 647 -6.23 20.58 -42.60
C CYS A 647 -5.24 19.46 -42.22
N ARG A 648 -4.40 18.98 -43.16
CA ARG A 648 -3.33 18.00 -42.91
C ARG A 648 -2.04 18.61 -42.34
N GLU A 649 -1.81 19.90 -42.57
CA GLU A 649 -0.63 20.62 -42.09
C GLU A 649 -0.97 21.34 -40.79
N ASN A 650 -2.11 22.04 -40.74
CA ASN A 650 -2.60 22.74 -39.55
C ASN A 650 -4.07 22.40 -39.29
N VAL A 651 -4.36 21.59 -38.26
CA VAL A 651 -5.75 21.20 -37.92
C VAL A 651 -6.49 22.39 -37.29
N PRO A 652 -7.54 22.94 -37.92
CA PRO A 652 -8.13 24.22 -37.52
C PRO A 652 -9.33 24.07 -36.55
N CYS A 653 -9.54 22.88 -35.99
CA CYS A 653 -10.75 22.52 -35.23
C CYS A 653 -10.51 21.35 -34.24
N GLY A 654 -11.43 21.16 -33.32
CA GLY A 654 -11.32 20.17 -32.24
C GLY A 654 -10.17 20.42 -31.25
N LEU A 655 -10.01 19.56 -30.25
CA LEU A 655 -9.02 19.74 -29.18
C LEU A 655 -7.59 19.55 -29.68
N HIS A 656 -6.71 20.49 -29.32
CA HIS A 656 -5.27 20.34 -29.48
C HIS A 656 -4.61 19.81 -28.21
N ILE A 657 -3.81 18.76 -28.34
CA ILE A 657 -2.98 18.19 -27.27
C ILE A 657 -1.52 18.57 -27.49
N ILE A 658 -0.89 19.16 -26.47
CA ILE A 658 0.54 19.48 -26.44
C ILE A 658 1.18 18.68 -25.30
N GLY A 659 1.99 17.67 -25.63
CA GLY A 659 2.89 17.03 -24.66
C GLY A 659 4.17 17.84 -24.54
N THR A 660 4.54 18.30 -23.34
CA THR A 660 5.72 19.17 -23.16
C THR A 660 7.03 18.41 -23.07
N GLU A 661 6.93 17.11 -22.79
CA GLU A 661 7.99 16.10 -22.71
C GLU A 661 7.40 14.72 -23.08
N ARG A 662 8.26 13.70 -23.20
CA ARG A 662 7.87 12.29 -23.32
C ARG A 662 7.95 11.64 -21.94
N HIS A 663 6.91 10.89 -21.56
CA HIS A 663 6.94 10.13 -20.31
C HIS A 663 7.86 8.91 -20.42
N GLU A 664 8.24 8.32 -19.30
CA GLU A 664 9.01 7.07 -19.24
C GLU A 664 8.35 5.93 -20.03
N SER A 665 7.03 5.86 -19.99
CA SER A 665 6.24 4.91 -20.77
C SER A 665 5.46 5.57 -21.91
N ARG A 666 5.47 4.90 -23.07
CA ARG A 666 4.67 5.20 -24.26
C ARG A 666 3.17 5.19 -23.96
N ARG A 667 2.76 4.42 -22.96
CA ARG A 667 1.38 4.22 -22.53
C ARG A 667 0.75 5.53 -22.06
N ILE A 668 1.46 6.26 -21.19
CA ILE A 668 1.04 7.56 -20.65
C ILE A 668 0.94 8.61 -21.77
N ASP A 669 1.91 8.61 -22.72
CA ASP A 669 1.83 9.46 -23.91
C ASP A 669 0.59 9.16 -24.77
N ARG A 670 0.26 7.87 -24.98
CA ARG A 670 -0.96 7.44 -25.69
C ARG A 670 -2.22 7.91 -24.96
N GLN A 671 -2.28 7.82 -23.64
CA GLN A 671 -3.41 8.31 -22.84
C GLN A 671 -3.60 9.84 -22.96
N LEU A 672 -2.51 10.61 -22.95
CA LEU A 672 -2.55 12.05 -23.18
C LEU A 672 -3.10 12.39 -24.58
N ARG A 673 -2.65 11.69 -25.63
CA ARG A 673 -3.20 11.83 -26.99
C ARG A 673 -4.69 11.46 -27.07
N GLY A 674 -5.10 10.40 -26.37
CA GLY A 674 -6.48 9.91 -26.25
C GLY A 674 -7.46 10.87 -25.55
N ARG A 675 -6.99 12.03 -25.07
CA ARG A 675 -7.87 13.15 -24.66
C ARG A 675 -8.54 13.84 -25.84
N SER A 676 -8.00 13.72 -27.05
CA SER A 676 -8.52 14.33 -28.29
C SER A 676 -8.95 13.28 -29.32
N GLY A 677 -9.94 13.65 -30.14
CA GLY A 677 -10.48 12.84 -31.25
C GLY A 677 -11.21 11.58 -30.80
N ARG A 678 -12.18 11.76 -29.91
CA ARG A 678 -13.01 10.70 -29.31
C ARG A 678 -14.33 10.57 -30.07
N GLN A 679 -14.91 9.37 -30.16
CA GLN A 679 -16.15 9.12 -30.93
C GLN A 679 -16.12 9.74 -32.35
N GLY A 680 -14.95 9.77 -33.00
CA GLY A 680 -14.78 10.33 -34.34
C GLY A 680 -14.50 11.84 -34.43
N ASP A 681 -14.41 12.56 -33.30
CA ASP A 681 -14.10 14.00 -33.27
C ASP A 681 -12.81 14.35 -34.05
N PRO A 682 -12.74 15.54 -34.68
CA PRO A 682 -11.49 16.08 -35.17
C PRO A 682 -10.58 16.52 -34.01
N GLY A 683 -9.28 16.61 -34.28
CA GLY A 683 -8.32 17.10 -33.30
C GLY A 683 -6.89 16.81 -33.70
N SER A 684 -5.93 17.26 -32.90
CA SER A 684 -4.52 16.94 -33.14
C SER A 684 -3.67 16.84 -31.87
N SER A 685 -2.60 16.05 -31.92
CA SER A 685 -1.59 16.00 -30.87
C SER A 685 -0.19 16.33 -31.40
N ARG A 686 0.65 16.96 -30.57
CA ARG A 686 2.06 17.25 -30.84
C ARG A 686 2.86 17.08 -29.56
N PHE A 687 4.09 16.60 -29.66
CA PHE A 687 5.02 16.47 -28.52
C PHE A 687 6.24 17.36 -28.74
N TYR A 688 6.68 18.01 -27.68
CA TYR A 688 7.83 18.89 -27.62
C TYR A 688 8.90 18.26 -26.73
N LEU A 689 10.17 18.40 -27.12
CA LEU A 689 11.31 17.74 -26.47
C LEU A 689 12.55 18.63 -26.48
N SER A 690 13.44 18.42 -25.51
CA SER A 690 14.77 19.01 -25.44
C SER A 690 15.81 17.94 -25.10
N LEU A 691 17.06 18.12 -25.56
CA LEU A 691 18.19 17.26 -25.19
C LEU A 691 18.50 17.29 -23.67
N GLU A 692 18.07 18.35 -23.00
CA GLU A 692 18.22 18.55 -21.56
C GLU A 692 17.11 17.87 -20.74
N ASP A 693 16.08 17.28 -21.36
CA ASP A 693 14.97 16.61 -20.67
C ASP A 693 15.43 15.31 -20.01
N ASP A 694 14.76 14.90 -18.93
CA ASP A 694 15.30 13.87 -18.03
C ASP A 694 15.37 12.48 -18.72
N LEU A 695 14.39 12.16 -19.57
CA LEU A 695 14.43 10.98 -20.45
C LEU A 695 15.64 10.99 -21.42
N MET A 696 16.10 12.17 -21.85
CA MET A 696 17.23 12.29 -22.78
C MET A 696 18.58 12.20 -22.04
N ARG A 697 18.66 12.71 -20.81
CA ARG A 697 19.85 12.61 -19.95
C ARG A 697 20.24 11.14 -19.68
N LEU A 698 19.25 10.29 -19.40
CA LEU A 698 19.44 8.86 -19.14
C LEU A 698 20.10 8.08 -20.30
N PHE A 699 20.12 8.62 -21.52
CA PHE A 699 20.58 7.92 -22.73
C PHE A 699 21.85 8.53 -23.37
N GLY A 700 22.61 9.32 -22.62
CA GLY A 700 23.89 9.86 -23.07
C GLY A 700 23.73 11.03 -24.03
N SER A 701 23.07 12.08 -23.55
CA SER A 701 22.91 13.40 -24.19
C SER A 701 24.16 13.85 -24.96
N ASP A 702 25.35 13.67 -24.37
CA ASP A 702 26.63 14.12 -24.92
C ASP A 702 26.98 13.49 -26.28
N ARG A 703 26.49 12.27 -26.57
CA ARG A 703 26.74 11.61 -27.87
C ARG A 703 25.79 12.14 -28.95
N LEU A 704 24.55 12.45 -28.58
CA LEU A 704 23.57 13.08 -29.47
C LEU A 704 23.95 14.55 -29.74
N GLY A 705 24.30 15.31 -28.70
CA GLY A 705 24.83 16.67 -28.79
C GLY A 705 26.05 16.75 -29.72
N ARG A 706 27.06 15.90 -29.51
CA ARG A 706 28.24 15.84 -30.41
C ARG A 706 27.94 15.45 -31.86
N ILE A 707 26.83 14.75 -32.13
CA ILE A 707 26.38 14.49 -33.50
C ILE A 707 25.69 15.74 -34.07
N MET A 708 24.91 16.46 -33.26
CA MET A 708 24.21 17.69 -33.66
C MET A 708 25.17 18.87 -33.88
N ASP A 709 26.21 19.02 -33.06
CA ASP A 709 27.29 20.00 -33.27
C ASP A 709 28.05 19.76 -34.59
N ARG A 710 28.10 18.51 -35.08
CA ARG A 710 28.64 18.17 -36.41
C ARG A 710 27.65 18.36 -37.56
N LEU A 711 26.36 18.43 -37.28
CA LEU A 711 25.30 18.68 -38.26
C LEU A 711 25.01 20.16 -38.46
N GLY A 712 25.54 21.05 -37.61
CA GLY A 712 25.46 22.49 -37.78
C GLY A 712 24.09 23.11 -37.48
N VAL A 713 23.28 22.46 -36.62
CA VAL A 713 21.94 22.95 -36.23
C VAL A 713 22.06 24.27 -35.45
N GLU A 714 21.38 25.31 -35.92
CA GLU A 714 21.40 26.66 -35.31
C GLU A 714 20.43 26.80 -34.13
N GLU A 715 20.60 27.84 -33.29
CA GLU A 715 19.70 28.10 -32.15
C GLU A 715 18.26 28.39 -32.63
N GLY A 716 17.31 27.54 -32.22
CA GLY A 716 15.89 27.68 -32.54
C GLY A 716 15.39 26.84 -33.73
N GLU A 717 16.27 26.13 -34.44
CA GLU A 717 15.86 25.19 -35.48
C GLU A 717 15.18 23.93 -34.90
N VAL A 718 14.16 23.44 -35.60
CA VAL A 718 13.43 22.21 -35.22
C VAL A 718 14.16 20.97 -35.73
N ILE A 719 14.60 20.11 -34.82
CA ILE A 719 15.28 18.85 -35.15
C ILE A 719 14.26 17.76 -35.47
N ALA A 720 13.61 17.85 -36.62
CA ALA A 720 12.64 16.86 -37.11
C ALA A 720 13.29 15.75 -37.96
N HIS A 721 14.06 14.85 -37.34
CA HIS A 721 14.67 13.71 -38.04
C HIS A 721 14.16 12.33 -37.55
N PRO A 722 13.59 11.46 -38.41
CA PRO A 722 12.97 10.19 -37.99
C PRO A 722 13.89 9.21 -37.24
N MET A 723 15.21 9.33 -37.38
CA MET A 723 16.17 8.55 -36.58
C MET A 723 16.13 8.90 -35.09
N VAL A 724 15.88 10.17 -34.75
CA VAL A 724 15.84 10.64 -33.36
C VAL A 724 14.55 10.18 -32.69
N THR A 725 13.40 10.28 -33.37
CA THR A 725 12.12 9.70 -32.92
C THR A 725 12.26 8.20 -32.62
N LYS A 726 12.91 7.44 -33.52
CA LYS A 726 13.22 6.01 -33.30
C LYS A 726 14.20 5.75 -32.14
N ALA A 727 15.06 6.70 -31.80
CA ALA A 727 15.97 6.60 -30.65
C ALA A 727 15.23 6.82 -29.33
N ILE A 728 14.38 7.85 -29.25
CA ILE A 728 13.48 8.13 -28.10
C ILE A 728 12.56 6.93 -27.86
N GLU A 729 11.98 6.38 -28.92
CA GLU A 729 11.15 5.17 -28.86
C GLU A 729 11.89 3.96 -28.27
N ARG A 730 13.18 3.79 -28.58
CA ARG A 730 14.03 2.73 -28.00
C ARG A 730 14.41 3.03 -26.55
N ALA A 731 14.53 4.31 -26.19
CA ALA A 731 14.79 4.75 -24.82
C ALA A 731 13.61 4.40 -23.91
N GLN A 732 12.38 4.85 -24.26
CA GLN A 732 11.15 4.50 -23.53
C GLN A 732 11.02 2.98 -23.34
N LYS A 733 11.19 2.19 -24.41
CA LYS A 733 11.10 0.72 -24.31
C LYS A 733 12.15 0.11 -23.37
N ARG A 734 13.33 0.71 -23.22
CA ARG A 734 14.33 0.23 -22.24
C ARG A 734 13.94 0.58 -20.81
N VAL A 735 13.40 1.77 -20.57
CA VAL A 735 12.88 2.18 -19.25
C VAL A 735 11.69 1.32 -18.85
N GLU A 736 10.75 1.05 -19.78
CA GLU A 736 9.63 0.11 -19.59
C GLU A 736 10.13 -1.28 -19.17
N MET A 737 11.11 -1.87 -19.88
CA MET A 737 11.69 -3.18 -19.51
C MET A 737 12.44 -3.15 -18.16
N GLN A 738 13.09 -2.04 -17.80
CA GLN A 738 13.74 -1.90 -16.50
C GLN A 738 12.71 -1.84 -15.37
N ASN A 739 11.65 -1.05 -15.53
CA ASN A 739 10.54 -0.96 -14.58
C ASN A 739 9.80 -2.30 -14.43
N PHE A 740 9.60 -3.04 -15.53
CA PHE A 740 9.09 -4.42 -15.49
C PHE A 740 10.00 -5.35 -14.68
N SER A 741 11.33 -5.31 -14.90
CA SER A 741 12.28 -6.14 -14.15
C SER A 741 12.26 -5.83 -12.64
N ILE A 742 12.10 -4.56 -12.26
CA ILE A 742 11.96 -4.15 -10.85
C ILE A 742 10.67 -4.74 -10.25
N ARG A 743 9.51 -4.55 -10.90
CA ARG A 743 8.24 -5.11 -10.43
C ARG A 743 8.26 -6.64 -10.34
N LYS A 744 8.83 -7.30 -11.36
CA LYS A 744 8.97 -8.76 -11.39
C LYS A 744 9.80 -9.25 -10.20
N HIS A 745 10.96 -8.66 -9.92
CA HIS A 745 11.74 -9.05 -8.75
C HIS A 745 10.98 -8.75 -7.45
N THR A 746 10.33 -7.59 -7.31
CA THR A 746 9.52 -7.28 -6.12
C THR A 746 8.45 -8.34 -5.86
N LEU A 747 7.78 -8.83 -6.91
CA LEU A 747 6.82 -9.94 -6.85
C LEU A 747 7.51 -11.27 -6.49
N GLU A 748 8.64 -11.61 -7.11
CA GLU A 748 9.36 -12.87 -6.84
C GLU A 748 9.79 -13.03 -5.37
N TYR A 749 10.12 -11.92 -4.68
CA TYR A 749 10.35 -11.91 -3.23
C TYR A 749 9.04 -11.99 -2.43
N ASP A 750 7.98 -11.29 -2.85
CA ASP A 750 6.68 -11.31 -2.16
C ASP A 750 5.93 -12.64 -2.32
N ASP A 751 6.11 -13.39 -3.41
CA ASP A 751 5.55 -14.75 -3.60
C ASP A 751 6.00 -15.72 -2.49
N VAL A 752 7.23 -15.55 -1.98
CA VAL A 752 7.75 -16.32 -0.85
C VAL A 752 7.00 -15.96 0.43
N MET A 753 6.85 -14.65 0.70
CA MET A 753 6.08 -14.15 1.83
C MET A 753 4.60 -14.50 1.74
N ASN A 754 4.03 -14.55 0.54
CA ASN A 754 2.65 -14.90 0.30
C ASN A 754 2.38 -16.38 0.61
N SER A 755 3.28 -17.27 0.19
CA SER A 755 3.19 -18.71 0.53
C SER A 755 3.24 -18.96 2.04
N GLN A 756 4.06 -18.18 2.77
CA GLN A 756 4.13 -18.23 4.23
C GLN A 756 2.89 -17.64 4.91
N ARG A 757 2.41 -16.51 4.36
CA ARG A 757 1.22 -15.79 4.81
C ARG A 757 -0.03 -16.64 4.70
N GLU A 758 -0.24 -17.36 3.59
CA GLU A 758 -1.39 -18.25 3.40
C GLU A 758 -1.51 -19.23 4.58
N VAL A 759 -0.43 -19.95 4.91
CA VAL A 759 -0.40 -20.87 6.07
C VAL A 759 -0.71 -20.17 7.40
N VAL A 760 -0.16 -18.98 7.63
CA VAL A 760 -0.36 -18.24 8.89
C VAL A 760 -1.77 -17.66 8.99
N TYR A 761 -2.29 -17.10 7.90
CA TYR A 761 -3.61 -16.46 7.84
C TYR A 761 -4.72 -17.51 7.87
N ASP A 762 -4.58 -18.65 7.19
CA ASP A 762 -5.53 -19.76 7.27
C ASP A 762 -5.65 -20.30 8.70
N ARG A 763 -4.50 -20.49 9.39
CA ARG A 763 -4.47 -20.94 10.79
C ARG A 763 -5.07 -19.89 11.73
N ARG A 764 -4.79 -18.61 11.50
CA ARG A 764 -5.36 -17.50 12.26
C ARG A 764 -6.87 -17.38 12.05
N LEU A 765 -7.34 -17.55 10.82
CA LEU A 765 -8.75 -17.50 10.42
C LEU A 765 -9.52 -18.68 11.00
N ALA A 766 -8.96 -19.89 10.96
CA ALA A 766 -9.52 -21.07 11.63
C ALA A 766 -9.73 -20.83 13.13
N ALA A 767 -8.74 -20.25 13.82
CA ALA A 767 -8.87 -19.87 15.23
C ALA A 767 -9.95 -18.81 15.48
N LEU A 768 -10.15 -17.88 14.55
CA LEU A 768 -11.11 -16.77 14.65
C LEU A 768 -12.56 -17.23 14.40
N GLU A 769 -12.80 -17.96 13.30
CA GLU A 769 -14.15 -18.31 12.81
C GLU A 769 -14.71 -19.61 13.40
N ARG A 770 -13.89 -20.63 13.69
CA ARG A 770 -14.40 -21.93 14.18
C ARG A 770 -14.98 -21.80 15.59
N GLU A 771 -16.12 -22.44 15.83
CA GLU A 771 -16.75 -22.49 17.17
C GLU A 771 -15.83 -23.12 18.22
N SER A 772 -15.00 -24.09 17.81
CA SER A 772 -14.03 -24.79 18.63
C SER A 772 -12.78 -25.11 17.82
N ILE A 773 -11.61 -24.89 18.43
CA ILE A 773 -10.30 -25.35 17.96
C ILE A 773 -9.68 -26.38 18.91
N LYS A 774 -10.51 -27.05 19.73
CA LYS A 774 -10.05 -28.02 20.73
C LYS A 774 -9.16 -29.09 20.11
N GLU A 775 -9.64 -29.71 19.03
CA GLU A 775 -8.99 -30.85 18.38
C GLU A 775 -7.60 -30.44 17.87
N GLU A 776 -7.48 -29.29 17.20
CA GLU A 776 -6.20 -28.70 16.79
C GLU A 776 -5.25 -28.46 17.98
N ILE A 777 -5.75 -27.96 19.12
CA ILE A 777 -4.95 -27.78 20.34
C ILE A 777 -4.47 -29.12 20.92
N LEU A 778 -5.29 -30.18 20.84
CA LEU A 778 -4.89 -31.51 21.31
C LEU A 778 -3.84 -32.14 20.38
N GLU A 779 -4.01 -32.03 19.07
CA GLU A 779 -3.01 -32.45 18.07
C GLU A 779 -1.68 -31.70 18.24
N LEU A 780 -1.73 -30.39 18.53
CA LEU A 780 -0.54 -29.59 18.84
C LEU A 780 0.13 -30.02 20.15
N ILE A 781 -0.63 -30.41 21.17
CA ILE A 781 -0.09 -30.96 22.43
C ILE A 781 0.65 -32.29 22.16
N GLU A 782 0.06 -33.19 21.39
CA GLU A 782 0.68 -34.46 21.01
C GLU A 782 1.94 -34.25 20.15
N SER A 783 1.87 -33.36 19.15
CA SER A 783 3.00 -32.99 18.27
C SER A 783 4.17 -32.38 19.06
N VAL A 784 3.90 -31.38 19.91
CA VAL A 784 4.94 -30.75 20.76
C VAL A 784 5.57 -31.77 21.70
N LEU A 785 4.79 -32.69 22.28
CA LEU A 785 5.33 -33.75 23.13
C LEU A 785 6.21 -34.73 22.33
N GLN A 786 5.80 -35.11 21.11
CA GLN A 786 6.60 -35.96 20.24
C GLN A 786 7.93 -35.31 19.88
N THR A 787 7.93 -34.02 19.50
CA THR A 787 9.13 -33.24 19.20
C THR A 787 10.10 -33.18 20.40
N LEU A 788 9.58 -33.00 21.62
CA LEU A 788 10.41 -33.03 22.84
C LEU A 788 11.04 -34.42 23.08
N ILE A 789 10.29 -35.50 22.88
CA ILE A 789 10.83 -36.87 23.01
C ILE A 789 11.86 -37.14 21.90
N ASP A 790 11.65 -36.64 20.69
CA ASP A 790 12.59 -36.87 19.58
C ASP A 790 13.90 -36.09 19.76
N ALA A 791 13.84 -34.90 20.37
CA ALA A 791 15.00 -34.08 20.70
C ALA A 791 15.82 -34.63 21.88
N PHE A 792 15.16 -35.00 22.99
CA PHE A 792 15.84 -35.37 24.24
C PHE A 792 15.97 -36.87 24.50
N CYS A 793 15.26 -37.72 23.75
CA CYS A 793 15.29 -39.19 23.87
C CYS A 793 15.50 -39.85 22.49
N PRO A 794 16.71 -39.74 21.89
CA PRO A 794 16.95 -40.14 20.52
C PRO A 794 16.71 -41.64 20.27
N PRO A 795 16.16 -42.05 19.10
CA PRO A 795 15.78 -43.44 18.83
C PRO A 795 16.95 -44.43 18.76
N LYS A 796 18.20 -43.94 18.72
CA LYS A 796 19.42 -44.77 18.62
C LYS A 796 20.16 -44.92 19.96
N GLU A 797 19.66 -44.31 21.02
CA GLU A 797 20.30 -44.28 22.33
C GLU A 797 19.52 -45.07 23.37
N TYR A 798 20.24 -45.68 24.30
CA TYR A 798 19.66 -46.39 25.43
C TYR A 798 19.02 -45.41 26.43
N PRO A 799 17.94 -45.81 27.14
CA PRO A 799 17.25 -44.95 28.09
C PRO A 799 18.15 -44.33 29.18
N GLU A 800 19.26 -44.98 29.55
CA GLU A 800 20.21 -44.42 30.53
C GLU A 800 20.99 -43.20 30.01
N ASN A 801 21.07 -43.01 28.69
CA ASN A 801 21.79 -41.91 28.05
C ASN A 801 20.88 -40.74 27.63
N TRP A 802 19.55 -40.91 27.68
CA TRP A 802 18.61 -39.84 27.34
C TRP A 802 18.75 -38.65 28.30
N ASN A 803 18.62 -37.43 27.78
CA ASN A 803 18.70 -36.21 28.59
C ASN A 803 17.38 -35.93 29.32
N LEU A 804 17.02 -36.83 30.24
CA LEU A 804 15.81 -36.74 31.06
C LEU A 804 15.80 -35.50 31.97
N ALA A 805 16.96 -34.93 32.29
CA ALA A 805 17.07 -33.71 33.08
C ALA A 805 16.52 -32.50 32.31
N GLU A 806 17.02 -32.26 31.09
CA GLU A 806 16.50 -31.17 30.24
C GLU A 806 15.08 -31.45 29.75
N PHE A 807 14.74 -32.71 29.43
CA PHE A 807 13.37 -33.09 29.08
C PHE A 807 12.36 -32.73 30.18
N THR A 808 12.66 -33.03 31.45
CA THR A 808 11.78 -32.68 32.57
C THR A 808 11.73 -31.18 32.83
N ALA A 809 12.84 -30.45 32.61
CA ALA A 809 12.87 -29.00 32.70
C ALA A 809 11.99 -28.35 31.61
N GLU A 810 12.06 -28.81 30.36
CA GLU A 810 11.23 -28.29 29.26
C GLU A 810 9.75 -28.65 29.40
N VAL A 811 9.43 -29.89 29.80
CA VAL A 811 8.04 -30.28 30.11
C VAL A 811 7.48 -29.40 31.24
N ARG A 812 8.29 -29.06 32.25
CA ARG A 812 7.90 -28.11 33.31
C ARG A 812 7.76 -26.68 32.78
N ARG A 813 8.63 -26.22 31.88
CA ARG A 813 8.59 -24.87 31.26
C ARG A 813 7.35 -24.68 30.39
N ILE A 814 6.90 -25.71 29.68
CA ILE A 814 5.76 -25.66 28.76
C ILE A 814 4.45 -26.01 29.48
N PHE A 815 4.35 -27.20 30.06
CA PHE A 815 3.10 -27.76 30.60
C PHE A 815 2.87 -27.47 32.09
N LEU A 816 3.82 -26.82 32.78
CA LEU A 816 3.79 -26.59 34.24
C LEU A 816 3.73 -27.88 35.09
N LEU A 817 4.13 -29.02 34.52
CA LEU A 817 4.19 -30.31 35.21
C LEU A 817 5.61 -30.58 35.75
N ASN A 818 5.70 -30.96 37.03
CA ASN A 818 6.94 -31.49 37.60
C ASN A 818 6.90 -33.02 37.47
N LEU A 819 7.79 -33.58 36.65
CA LEU A 819 7.94 -35.02 36.46
C LEU A 819 9.20 -35.49 37.18
N GLU A 820 9.08 -36.61 37.90
CA GLU A 820 10.21 -37.24 38.59
C GLU A 820 10.33 -38.70 38.14
N PHE A 821 11.44 -39.03 37.49
CA PHE A 821 11.78 -40.40 37.10
C PHE A 821 12.67 -41.04 38.16
N ARG A 822 12.25 -42.19 38.71
CA ARG A 822 13.10 -42.97 39.62
C ARG A 822 14.20 -43.65 38.84
N LYS A 823 15.44 -43.60 39.36
CA LYS A 823 16.61 -44.17 38.67
C LYS A 823 16.46 -45.66 38.34
N ASP A 824 15.76 -46.41 39.20
CA ASP A 824 15.52 -47.85 39.03
C ASP A 824 14.58 -48.18 37.87
N ASP A 825 13.71 -47.25 37.47
CA ASP A 825 12.71 -47.45 36.41
C ASP A 825 13.27 -47.09 35.01
N ILE A 826 14.32 -46.26 34.94
CA ILE A 826 14.91 -45.72 33.68
C ILE A 826 15.29 -46.82 32.67
N PRO A 827 16.02 -47.91 33.04
CA PRO A 827 16.39 -48.96 32.07
C PRO A 827 15.20 -49.71 31.46
N SER A 828 14.00 -49.56 32.02
CA SER A 828 12.76 -50.22 31.56
C SER A 828 11.83 -49.30 30.74
N LEU A 829 12.18 -48.01 30.63
CA LEU A 829 11.45 -47.06 29.81
C LEU A 829 11.61 -47.35 28.32
N THR A 830 10.55 -47.10 27.56
CA THR A 830 10.56 -47.05 26.10
C THR A 830 9.99 -45.71 25.67
N ARG A 831 10.32 -45.22 24.46
CA ARG A 831 9.80 -43.95 23.95
C ARG A 831 8.27 -43.92 23.94
N GLU A 832 7.64 -45.04 23.59
CA GLU A 832 6.19 -45.26 23.64
C GLU A 832 5.62 -45.11 25.07
N LYS A 833 6.20 -45.82 26.06
CA LYS A 833 5.76 -45.70 27.46
C LYS A 833 5.99 -44.31 28.04
N LEU A 834 7.10 -43.66 27.68
CA LEU A 834 7.40 -42.29 28.08
C LEU A 834 6.36 -41.32 27.52
N PHE A 835 6.06 -41.41 26.22
CA PHE A 835 4.99 -40.64 25.58
C PHE A 835 3.65 -40.89 26.27
N GLU A 836 3.21 -42.13 26.45
CA GLU A 836 1.94 -42.45 27.11
C GLU A 836 1.86 -41.90 28.54
N GLN A 837 2.92 -42.03 29.34
CA GLN A 837 2.96 -41.53 30.72
C GLN A 837 2.86 -40.01 30.78
N VAL A 838 3.66 -39.30 29.97
CA VAL A 838 3.67 -37.84 29.96
C VAL A 838 2.39 -37.29 29.34
N HIS A 839 1.95 -37.83 28.20
CA HIS A 839 0.72 -37.45 27.53
C HIS A 839 -0.50 -37.57 28.47
N LYS A 840 -0.60 -38.67 29.21
CA LYS A 840 -1.66 -38.87 30.20
C LYS A 840 -1.63 -37.83 31.32
N ALA A 841 -0.45 -37.44 31.80
CA ALA A 841 -0.31 -36.40 32.83
C ALA A 841 -0.71 -35.01 32.29
N VAL A 842 -0.20 -34.65 31.10
CA VAL A 842 -0.50 -33.44 30.33
C VAL A 842 -2.02 -33.31 30.11
N MET A 843 -2.65 -34.34 29.53
CA MET A 843 -4.09 -34.37 29.30
C MET A 843 -4.91 -34.36 30.59
N THR A 844 -4.42 -34.95 31.69
CA THR A 844 -5.11 -34.85 32.98
C THR A 844 -5.17 -33.41 33.47
N PHE A 845 -4.09 -32.64 33.35
CA PHE A 845 -4.06 -31.23 33.74
C PHE A 845 -4.94 -30.35 32.84
N TYR A 846 -4.88 -30.53 31.52
CA TYR A 846 -5.76 -29.84 30.57
C TYR A 846 -7.25 -30.09 30.87
N ASN A 847 -7.64 -31.35 31.07
CA ASN A 847 -9.03 -31.70 31.42
C ASN A 847 -9.46 -31.15 32.80
N GLN A 848 -8.55 -31.03 33.77
CA GLN A 848 -8.84 -30.35 35.04
C GLN A 848 -9.08 -28.85 34.84
N LYS A 849 -8.30 -28.21 33.98
CA LYS A 849 -8.41 -26.79 33.66
C LYS A 849 -9.72 -26.46 32.93
N GLU A 850 -10.09 -27.27 31.95
CA GLU A 850 -11.38 -27.18 31.25
C GLU A 850 -12.57 -27.34 32.23
N ARG A 851 -12.49 -28.29 33.17
CA ARG A 851 -13.51 -28.46 34.23
C ARG A 851 -13.57 -27.30 35.22
N LEU A 852 -12.46 -26.63 35.48
CA LEU A 852 -12.39 -25.50 36.42
C LEU A 852 -13.00 -24.22 35.85
N TYR A 853 -12.76 -23.95 34.56
CA TYR A 853 -13.23 -22.73 33.90
C TYR A 853 -14.54 -22.90 33.13
N GLY A 854 -14.90 -24.13 32.76
CA GLY A 854 -16.00 -24.41 31.85
C GLY A 854 -15.58 -24.28 30.39
N GLU A 855 -16.29 -24.99 29.51
CA GLU A 855 -15.94 -25.13 28.10
C GLU A 855 -15.87 -23.78 27.36
N GLU A 856 -16.88 -22.91 27.52
CA GLU A 856 -16.94 -21.61 26.81
C GLU A 856 -15.73 -20.71 27.12
N ILE A 857 -15.27 -20.69 28.38
CA ILE A 857 -14.09 -19.92 28.78
C ILE A 857 -12.82 -20.60 28.28
N MET A 858 -12.76 -21.93 28.26
CA MET A 858 -11.62 -22.69 27.72
C MET A 858 -11.43 -22.42 26.21
N ARG A 859 -12.50 -22.43 25.40
CA ARG A 859 -12.43 -22.09 23.96
C ARG A 859 -11.93 -20.66 23.73
N LYS A 860 -12.39 -19.71 24.56
CA LYS A 860 -11.91 -18.30 24.50
C LYS A 860 -10.44 -18.17 24.88
N LEU A 861 -9.95 -18.95 25.85
CA LEU A 861 -8.53 -19.02 26.21
C LEU A 861 -7.67 -19.61 25.08
N GLU A 862 -8.13 -20.69 24.46
CA GLU A 862 -7.44 -21.34 23.33
C GLU A 862 -7.32 -20.38 22.15
N ARG A 863 -8.43 -19.76 21.72
CA ARG A 863 -8.44 -18.73 20.67
C ARG A 863 -7.50 -17.58 21.00
N TYR A 864 -7.55 -17.06 22.23
CA TYR A 864 -6.67 -15.97 22.67
C TYR A 864 -5.18 -16.37 22.65
N ALA A 865 -4.85 -17.58 23.10
CA ALA A 865 -3.50 -18.11 23.09
C ALA A 865 -2.97 -18.27 21.65
N VAL A 866 -3.78 -18.80 20.72
CA VAL A 866 -3.41 -18.95 19.30
C VAL A 866 -3.19 -17.59 18.65
N LEU A 867 -4.20 -16.71 18.67
CA LEU A 867 -4.14 -15.40 18.00
C LEU A 867 -2.97 -14.55 18.54
N THR A 868 -2.83 -14.43 19.86
CA THR A 868 -1.78 -13.58 20.48
C THR A 868 -0.37 -14.12 20.19
N THR A 869 -0.20 -15.44 20.14
CA THR A 869 1.11 -16.07 19.87
C THR A 869 1.50 -15.93 18.41
N ILE A 870 0.56 -16.18 17.49
CA ILE A 870 0.76 -15.97 16.05
C ILE A 870 1.05 -14.50 15.75
N ASP A 871 0.23 -13.56 16.23
CA ASP A 871 0.34 -12.12 15.94
C ASP A 871 1.62 -11.47 16.52
N ARG A 872 2.29 -12.13 17.46
CA ARG A 872 3.61 -11.75 17.96
C ARG A 872 4.71 -12.32 17.05
N HIS A 873 4.81 -13.65 16.96
CA HIS A 873 5.90 -14.31 16.21
C HIS A 873 5.88 -13.97 14.72
N TRP A 874 4.70 -13.81 14.11
CA TRP A 874 4.58 -13.38 12.72
C TRP A 874 5.12 -11.97 12.47
N ARG A 875 5.00 -11.06 13.45
CA ARG A 875 5.52 -9.69 13.36
C ARG A 875 7.04 -9.65 13.45
N ASP A 876 7.59 -10.49 14.31
CA ASP A 876 9.04 -10.62 14.49
C ASP A 876 9.65 -11.27 13.23
N HIS A 877 9.03 -12.33 12.71
CA HIS A 877 9.36 -12.93 11.41
C HIS A 877 9.28 -11.92 10.25
N MET A 878 8.23 -11.10 10.17
CA MET A 878 8.11 -10.04 9.15
C MET A 878 9.27 -9.04 9.19
N TYR A 879 9.80 -8.74 10.38
CA TYR A 879 10.97 -7.87 10.55
C TYR A 879 12.27 -8.57 10.11
N GLU A 880 12.49 -9.82 10.53
CA GLU A 880 13.64 -10.62 10.08
C GLU A 880 13.65 -10.81 8.56
N MET A 881 12.49 -10.99 7.95
CA MET A 881 12.34 -11.16 6.49
C MET A 881 12.66 -9.89 5.69
N ASP A 882 12.42 -8.70 6.24
CA ASP A 882 12.80 -7.42 5.63
C ASP A 882 14.31 -7.15 5.75
N GLN A 883 14.90 -7.48 6.91
CA GLN A 883 16.34 -7.46 7.13
C GLN A 883 17.06 -8.44 6.18
N LEU A 884 16.56 -9.67 6.07
CA LEU A 884 17.06 -10.69 5.15
C LEU A 884 17.01 -10.20 3.69
N LYS A 885 15.88 -9.62 3.27
CA LYS A 885 15.71 -9.08 1.90
C LYS A 885 16.71 -7.98 1.58
N THR A 886 17.02 -7.13 2.56
CA THR A 886 18.01 -6.05 2.42
C THR A 886 19.44 -6.61 2.37
N GLY A 887 19.76 -7.57 3.24
CA GLY A 887 21.11 -8.18 3.33
C GLY A 887 21.46 -9.15 2.19
N ILE A 888 20.48 -9.82 1.57
CA ILE A 888 20.74 -10.88 0.58
C ILE A 888 21.48 -10.38 -0.67
N GLY A 889 21.34 -9.10 -1.02
CA GLY A 889 22.01 -8.48 -2.17
C GLY A 889 23.54 -8.61 -2.11
N LEU A 890 24.12 -8.61 -0.90
CA LEU A 890 25.56 -8.78 -0.69
C LEU A 890 26.05 -10.22 -0.97
N ARG A 891 25.15 -11.22 -0.97
CA ARG A 891 25.51 -12.60 -1.35
C ARG A 891 25.71 -12.78 -2.87
N ALA A 892 25.28 -11.82 -3.70
CA ALA A 892 25.47 -11.85 -5.16
C ALA A 892 26.97 -11.87 -5.58
N TYR A 893 27.86 -11.32 -4.74
CA TYR A 893 29.31 -11.38 -4.95
C TYR A 893 29.87 -12.83 -5.02
N GLY A 894 29.14 -13.82 -4.47
CA GLY A 894 29.49 -15.24 -4.51
C GLY A 894 29.07 -16.00 -5.77
N GLN A 895 28.63 -15.31 -6.84
CA GLN A 895 28.08 -15.92 -8.08
C GLN A 895 26.86 -16.85 -7.86
N ARG A 896 26.13 -16.68 -6.75
CA ARG A 896 24.85 -17.37 -6.50
C ARG A 896 23.68 -16.44 -6.76
N ASP A 897 22.56 -17.01 -7.18
CA ASP A 897 21.31 -16.28 -7.35
C ASP A 897 20.75 -15.84 -5.98
N PRO A 898 20.64 -14.53 -5.69
CA PRO A 898 20.13 -14.04 -4.41
C PRO A 898 18.70 -14.50 -4.12
N LEU A 899 17.85 -14.71 -5.12
CA LEU A 899 16.46 -15.15 -4.93
C LEU A 899 16.40 -16.60 -4.43
N ILE A 900 17.33 -17.47 -4.87
CA ILE A 900 17.41 -18.87 -4.44
C ILE A 900 17.92 -18.94 -2.99
N GLU A 901 18.96 -18.18 -2.66
CA GLU A 901 19.46 -18.09 -1.29
C GLU A 901 18.41 -17.46 -0.35
N TYR A 902 17.69 -16.42 -0.79
CA TYR A 902 16.55 -15.86 -0.06
C TYR A 902 15.47 -16.91 0.22
N LYS A 903 15.00 -17.63 -0.81
CA LYS A 903 13.97 -18.68 -0.66
C LYS A 903 14.36 -19.75 0.35
N ARG A 904 15.63 -20.18 0.33
CA ARG A 904 16.15 -21.19 1.26
C ARG A 904 16.21 -20.68 2.70
N GLU A 905 16.72 -19.46 2.90
CA GLU A 905 16.85 -18.84 4.20
C GLU A 905 15.48 -18.50 4.80
N ALA A 906 14.60 -17.90 4.00
CA ALA A 906 13.22 -17.60 4.32
C ALA A 906 12.42 -18.84 4.79
N TYR A 907 12.59 -19.98 4.10
CA TYR A 907 11.94 -21.22 4.48
C TYR A 907 12.44 -21.74 5.83
N ARG A 908 13.75 -21.63 6.11
CA ARG A 908 14.33 -22.04 7.39
C ARG A 908 13.75 -21.22 8.54
N ILE A 909 13.86 -19.89 8.46
CA ILE A 909 13.36 -18.96 9.50
C ILE A 909 11.86 -19.20 9.73
N PHE A 910 11.08 -19.41 8.67
CA PHE A 910 9.65 -19.71 8.78
C PHE A 910 9.35 -21.05 9.45
N ALA A 911 10.10 -22.11 9.14
CA ALA A 911 9.92 -23.42 9.78
C ALA A 911 10.25 -23.35 11.28
N ASP A 912 11.36 -22.70 11.63
CA ASP A 912 11.81 -22.48 13.02
C ASP A 912 10.78 -21.62 13.79
N MET A 913 10.19 -20.60 13.13
CA MET A 913 9.09 -19.79 13.67
C MET A 913 7.83 -20.64 13.95
N ILE A 914 7.39 -21.50 13.01
CA ILE A 914 6.20 -22.33 13.19
C ILE A 914 6.38 -23.31 14.36
N GLU A 915 7.54 -23.97 14.48
CA GLU A 915 7.82 -24.88 15.60
C GLU A 915 7.83 -24.12 16.95
N THR A 916 8.33 -22.89 16.95
CA THR A 916 8.32 -22.00 18.14
C THR A 916 6.90 -21.54 18.49
N VAL A 917 6.09 -21.19 17.49
CA VAL A 917 4.66 -20.85 17.64
C VAL A 917 3.91 -22.00 18.28
N ASP A 918 4.10 -23.25 17.84
CA ASP A 918 3.40 -24.42 18.38
C ASP A 918 3.71 -24.64 19.86
N LYS A 919 4.99 -24.61 20.23
CA LYS A 919 5.46 -24.73 21.62
C LYS A 919 4.90 -23.61 22.50
N ASP A 920 4.90 -22.37 22.00
CA ASP A 920 4.39 -21.22 22.76
C ASP A 920 2.86 -21.19 22.87
N ILE A 921 2.10 -21.62 21.85
CA ILE A 921 0.64 -21.77 21.92
C ILE A 921 0.29 -22.74 23.04
N VAL A 922 0.90 -23.94 23.03
CA VAL A 922 0.69 -24.94 24.08
C VAL A 922 1.11 -24.38 25.44
N GLY A 923 2.30 -23.79 25.54
CA GLY A 923 2.77 -23.17 26.79
C GLY A 923 1.83 -22.08 27.32
N MET A 924 1.29 -21.24 26.45
CA MET A 924 0.36 -20.15 26.79
C MET A 924 -1.00 -20.71 27.24
N VAL A 925 -1.54 -21.73 26.56
CA VAL A 925 -2.76 -22.46 26.98
C VAL A 925 -2.60 -23.03 28.39
N TYR A 926 -1.42 -23.54 28.78
CA TYR A 926 -1.19 -24.07 30.13
C TYR A 926 -0.93 -22.96 31.17
N LYS A 927 -0.18 -21.90 30.81
CA LYS A 927 0.19 -20.80 31.72
C LYS A 927 -0.93 -19.81 32.02
N LEU A 928 -1.84 -19.54 31.09
CA LEU A 928 -2.91 -18.56 31.27
C LEU A 928 -3.83 -18.93 32.45
N GLN A 929 -3.96 -18.05 33.44
CA GLN A 929 -4.89 -18.21 34.56
C GLN A 929 -6.02 -17.18 34.44
N VAL A 930 -7.27 -17.65 34.33
CA VAL A 930 -8.43 -16.76 34.33
C VAL A 930 -8.71 -16.33 35.75
N ARG A 931 -8.54 -15.03 36.01
CA ARG A 931 -9.02 -14.40 37.24
C ARG A 931 -10.54 -14.25 37.16
N MET A 932 -11.24 -15.31 37.56
CA MET A 932 -12.69 -15.27 37.80
C MET A 932 -13.02 -14.03 38.64
N PRO A 933 -13.96 -13.15 38.21
CA PRO A 933 -14.37 -12.04 39.04
C PRO A 933 -14.92 -12.59 40.35
N GLU A 934 -14.41 -12.10 41.49
CA GLU A 934 -14.91 -12.53 42.78
C GLU A 934 -16.40 -12.19 42.87
N LYS A 935 -17.27 -13.21 42.85
CA LYS A 935 -18.69 -13.06 43.17
C LYS A 935 -18.80 -12.19 44.41
N SER A 936 -19.59 -11.12 44.31
CA SER A 936 -19.69 -10.11 45.35
C SER A 936 -20.11 -10.74 46.67
N ARG A 937 -19.77 -10.06 47.77
CA ARG A 937 -20.13 -10.56 49.12
C ARG A 937 -21.64 -10.68 49.33
N GLU A 938 -22.44 -10.02 48.50
CA GLU A 938 -23.91 -10.12 48.47
C GLU A 938 -24.38 -11.33 47.66
N GLU A 939 -23.76 -11.63 46.51
CA GLU A 939 -24.09 -12.83 45.71
C GLU A 939 -23.74 -14.12 46.44
N ARG A 940 -22.57 -14.21 47.09
CA ARG A 940 -22.23 -15.40 47.92
C ARG A 940 -23.24 -15.59 49.05
N ARG A 941 -23.65 -14.50 49.73
CA ARG A 941 -24.69 -14.52 50.76
C ARG A 941 -26.08 -14.89 50.23
N ARG A 942 -26.37 -14.59 48.95
CA ARG A 942 -27.62 -14.99 48.30
C ARG A 942 -27.62 -16.49 47.99
N GLU A 943 -26.53 -17.03 47.45
CA GLU A 943 -26.37 -18.47 47.21
C GLU A 943 -26.34 -19.28 48.53
N GLU A 944 -25.72 -18.76 49.59
CA GLU A 944 -25.78 -19.37 50.94
C GLU A 944 -27.20 -19.38 51.49
N ARG A 945 -27.97 -18.30 51.33
CA ARG A 945 -29.39 -18.25 51.71
C ARG A 945 -30.26 -19.19 50.89
N GLU A 946 -30.05 -19.29 49.59
CA GLU A 946 -30.79 -20.21 48.72
C GLU A 946 -30.44 -21.69 49.03
N LYS A 947 -29.19 -22.00 49.41
CA LYS A 947 -28.79 -23.32 49.92
C LYS A 947 -29.40 -23.62 51.28
N GLN A 948 -29.40 -22.68 52.23
CA GLN A 948 -30.09 -22.84 53.52
C GLN A 948 -31.61 -23.01 53.35
N MET A 949 -32.25 -22.24 52.47
CA MET A 949 -33.67 -22.39 52.16
C MET A 949 -33.98 -23.76 51.55
N LYS A 950 -33.14 -24.30 50.66
CA LYS A 950 -33.32 -25.66 50.12
C LYS A 950 -33.12 -26.76 51.17
N ALA A 951 -32.18 -26.60 52.11
CA ALA A 951 -32.01 -27.54 53.21
C ALA A 951 -33.22 -27.54 54.16
N ILE A 952 -33.70 -26.36 54.57
CA ILE A 952 -34.91 -26.21 55.40
C ILE A 952 -36.15 -26.77 54.70
N HIS A 953 -36.22 -26.67 53.36
CA HIS A 953 -37.32 -27.28 52.59
C HIS A 953 -37.26 -28.81 52.50
N GLN A 954 -36.13 -29.46 52.77
CA GLN A 954 -36.06 -30.93 52.84
C GLN A 954 -36.58 -31.45 54.19
N ASP A 955 -36.24 -30.80 55.30
CA ASP A 955 -36.73 -31.20 56.63
C ASP A 955 -38.24 -30.94 56.83
N ALA A 956 -38.80 -29.92 56.16
CA ALA A 956 -40.20 -29.53 56.31
C ALA A 956 -41.20 -30.39 55.51
N VAL A 957 -40.75 -31.26 54.60
CA VAL A 957 -41.62 -32.10 53.74
C VAL A 957 -42.10 -33.38 54.47
N GLY A 958 -41.63 -33.63 55.68
CA GLY A 958 -41.95 -34.83 56.48
C GLY A 958 -43.32 -34.85 57.17
N MET A 959 -44.11 -33.77 57.18
CA MET A 959 -45.46 -33.77 57.78
C MET A 959 -46.46 -32.99 56.90
N GLY A 960 -47.29 -33.73 56.15
CA GLY A 960 -48.34 -33.14 55.33
C GLY A 960 -49.68 -32.99 56.07
N PHE A 961 -50.38 -31.89 55.79
CA PHE A 961 -51.85 -31.80 55.73
C PHE A 961 -52.20 -30.57 54.88
N GLY A 962 -53.21 -30.67 54.02
CA GLY A 962 -53.60 -29.59 53.11
C GLY A 962 -55.05 -29.14 53.28
N SER A 963 -55.38 -27.95 52.78
CA SER A 963 -56.69 -27.59 52.23
C SER A 963 -56.61 -26.25 51.49
N ALA A 964 -57.61 -25.93 50.68
CA ALA A 964 -57.71 -24.69 49.89
C ALA A 964 -59.11 -24.07 50.01
N THR A 965 -59.25 -22.74 49.96
CA THR A 965 -60.35 -21.91 49.34
C THR A 965 -60.22 -20.40 49.69
N GLN A 966 -61.07 -19.51 49.14
CA GLN A 966 -60.94 -18.03 49.06
C GLN A 966 -61.70 -17.24 50.19
N THR A 967 -62.00 -15.91 50.22
CA THR A 967 -62.15 -14.83 49.20
C THR A 967 -62.17 -13.38 49.78
N GLU A 968 -61.85 -12.38 48.93
CA GLU A 968 -62.31 -10.95 48.83
C GLU A 968 -62.43 -9.94 50.01
N GLU A 969 -61.71 -8.80 49.84
CA GLU A 969 -61.99 -7.33 50.02
C GLU A 969 -62.78 -6.66 51.20
N ALA A 970 -62.25 -5.51 51.72
CA ALA A 970 -62.97 -4.43 52.46
C ALA A 970 -62.16 -3.12 52.74
N ASN A 971 -62.82 -2.05 53.25
CA ASN A 971 -62.34 -0.64 53.50
C ASN A 971 -63.28 0.06 54.57
N PRO A 972 -63.23 1.36 55.03
CA PRO A 972 -62.31 2.52 54.85
C PRO A 972 -62.11 3.41 56.15
N MET A 973 -62.03 4.76 56.01
CA MET A 973 -62.19 5.86 57.03
C MET A 973 -60.95 6.42 57.80
N ALA A 974 -61.10 7.48 58.63
CA ALA A 974 -60.10 8.57 58.81
C ALA A 974 -59.76 9.05 60.26
N GLU A 975 -58.73 9.92 60.33
CA GLU A 975 -58.24 10.83 61.41
C GLU A 975 -57.33 10.37 62.59
N ALA A 976 -56.23 11.14 62.76
CA ALA A 976 -55.29 11.38 63.89
C ALA A 976 -54.93 10.28 64.94
N SER A 977 -53.65 10.08 65.37
CA SER A 977 -52.32 10.52 64.89
C SER A 977 -51.17 9.74 65.60
N LYS A 978 -49.95 9.78 65.01
CA LYS A 978 -48.61 9.47 65.60
C LYS A 978 -48.13 8.01 65.78
N ARG A 979 -46.83 7.84 65.45
CA ARG A 979 -45.89 6.69 65.65
C ARG A 979 -46.21 5.38 64.90
N GLY A 980 -45.44 4.98 63.88
CA GLY A 980 -44.30 5.66 63.26
C GLY A 980 -43.89 5.08 61.90
N LYS A 981 -43.90 5.91 60.86
CA LYS A 981 -43.28 5.64 59.55
C LYS A 981 -42.09 6.58 59.36
N ALA A 982 -40.94 6.07 58.94
CA ALA A 982 -39.87 6.87 58.35
C ALA A 982 -39.94 6.70 56.81
N LYS A 983 -40.07 7.82 56.08
CA LYS A 983 -40.21 7.82 54.62
C LYS A 983 -38.88 7.41 53.95
N PRO A 984 -38.91 6.83 52.74
CA PRO A 984 -37.73 6.89 51.87
C PRO A 984 -37.39 8.36 51.60
N ILE A 985 -36.10 8.70 51.64
CA ILE A 985 -35.64 10.08 51.40
C ILE A 985 -35.79 10.40 49.90
N LYS A 986 -36.99 10.81 49.50
CA LYS A 986 -37.18 11.61 48.30
C LYS A 986 -36.45 12.93 48.55
N ARG A 987 -35.38 13.19 47.80
CA ARG A 987 -34.67 14.47 47.82
C ARG A 987 -35.64 15.55 47.35
N GLU A 988 -36.04 16.44 48.25
CA GLU A 988 -37.02 17.51 47.96
C GLU A 988 -36.45 18.65 47.11
N THR A 989 -35.15 18.60 46.78
CA THR A 989 -34.49 19.49 45.82
C THR A 989 -34.16 18.78 44.51
N LYS A 990 -34.51 19.42 43.40
CA LYS A 990 -34.13 18.99 42.03
C LYS A 990 -32.60 18.84 41.98
N LYS A 991 -32.09 17.69 41.51
CA LYS A 991 -30.64 17.42 41.45
C LYS A 991 -29.95 18.50 40.61
N ILE A 992 -29.24 19.41 41.27
CA ILE A 992 -28.51 20.52 40.66
C ILE A 992 -27.52 19.95 39.64
N LYS A 993 -27.72 20.25 38.37
CA LYS A 993 -26.85 19.79 37.28
C LYS A 993 -25.60 20.67 37.22
N PRO A 994 -24.49 20.18 36.64
CA PRO A 994 -23.22 20.93 36.57
C PRO A 994 -23.32 22.35 35.99
N ASN A 995 -24.30 22.60 35.11
CA ASN A 995 -24.51 23.88 34.44
C ASN A 995 -25.58 24.79 35.08
N ASP A 996 -26.28 24.35 36.13
CA ASP A 996 -27.32 25.13 36.81
C ASP A 996 -26.70 26.22 37.72
N PRO A 997 -27.43 27.28 38.09
CA PRO A 997 -26.96 28.30 39.03
C PRO A 997 -26.55 27.71 40.39
N CYS A 998 -25.44 28.17 40.96
CA CYS A 998 -24.94 27.66 42.23
C CYS A 998 -25.78 28.19 43.41
N PRO A 999 -26.27 27.32 44.32
CA PRO A 999 -27.21 27.70 45.37
C PRO A 999 -26.60 28.55 46.50
N CYS A 1000 -25.28 28.78 46.49
CA CYS A 1000 -24.61 29.67 47.45
C CYS A 1000 -24.77 31.17 47.14
N GLY A 1001 -25.59 31.54 46.15
CA GLY A 1001 -25.85 32.95 45.78
C GLY A 1001 -24.77 33.63 44.94
N SER A 1002 -23.71 32.92 44.53
CA SER A 1002 -22.54 33.50 43.84
C SER A 1002 -22.75 33.90 42.37
N GLY A 1003 -23.96 33.71 41.81
CA GLY A 1003 -24.29 33.97 40.40
C GLY A 1003 -23.62 33.05 39.36
N LYS A 1004 -22.69 32.18 39.77
CA LYS A 1004 -21.92 31.29 38.88
C LYS A 1004 -22.60 29.93 38.71
N LYS A 1005 -22.28 29.20 37.63
CA LYS A 1005 -22.74 27.80 37.42
C LYS A 1005 -22.09 26.84 38.43
N TYR A 1006 -22.84 25.85 38.92
CA TYR A 1006 -22.43 24.95 40.02
C TYR A 1006 -21.03 24.33 39.83
N LYS A 1007 -20.71 23.78 38.64
CA LYS A 1007 -19.40 23.17 38.35
C LYS A 1007 -18.20 24.13 38.37
N LYS A 1008 -18.44 25.45 38.32
CA LYS A 1008 -17.39 26.49 38.42
C LYS A 1008 -17.40 27.19 39.79
N CYS A 1009 -18.14 26.65 40.76
CA CYS A 1009 -18.24 27.15 42.14
C CYS A 1009 -18.21 25.96 43.11
N CYS A 1010 -19.23 25.74 43.95
CA CYS A 1010 -19.25 24.69 44.98
C CYS A 1010 -19.17 23.24 44.45
N GLY A 1011 -19.39 23.02 43.15
CA GLY A 1011 -19.22 21.73 42.48
C GLY A 1011 -17.91 21.60 41.69
N ARG A 1012 -16.93 22.50 41.89
CA ARG A 1012 -15.59 22.39 41.29
C ARG A 1012 -14.74 21.45 42.14
N VAL A 1013 -14.45 20.27 41.61
CA VAL A 1013 -13.35 19.44 42.10
C VAL A 1013 -12.05 20.16 41.76
N VAL A 1014 -11.10 20.22 42.70
CA VAL A 1014 -9.77 20.81 42.52
C VAL A 1014 -8.88 19.81 41.79
#